data_AF-A0A1V5S064-F1
#
_entry.id   AF-A0A1V5S064-F1
#
_cell.length_a   1.000
_cell.length_b   1.000
_cell.length_c   1.000
_cell.angle_alpha   90.00
_cell.angle_beta   90.00
_cell.angle_gamma   90.00
#
_symmetry.space_group_name_H-M   'P 1'
#
loop_
_entity.id
_entity.type
_entity.pdbx_description
1 polymer ?
#
loop_
_entity_poly.entity_id
_entity_poly.type
_entity_poly.pdbx_seq_one_letter_code
_entity_poly.pdbx_strand_id
1 'polypeptide(L)'
;MHVAKRNFKGEPVIMKETLQRLCIRQKREDNRELESKLMKLPKTKLSPSQISRLPGFLTADMISCVYEDEKTNVLWLGTDKGLWRINESEDEPLDVIQHFRASAYMLDNNVLSVCGDGDNGVFVLTDTSVSHIEMKLMSAKEKASFLSEMDFKYVQRRGMLSGARRDEKNNCWKGRESDNDGLWTSLVAMGDICRYAVLRDSNNADKKEIAKAREHAMRWTEAILLLAYIPGRKGKVPAFVRYNKPGTNRASKEYLLEGKDGSLNIPEKGPAGYILSSLGPNHPENWATEGMPEVEFVNLSGFIARSYHVNDPENDPVPWGDGVFFRKMYDDTGKLISFRVPSSTKKGDDCDTPLYVDSSMPIPDRLRKLYTDGINPATGKSFTDADIIYKCDTSNDELVAHYAIWHLAYDVFGKEDPELAEIIKNAVTLHAQHFTDNNYCLVDAGGQPTSWARMSREYYLNAFSNGFTDGPLGTMILLQLYKVAHYITGDKKWDDEYRKLALDEPYRYADLAAEHYGRYAMLAKTFIDDEDDEQEVFAQVAKMMNYSDIRMAAVAYYTLLQLETDAVLLDKYKKGADSWWRLVKYGRDVEWLLIYQLCYNEEDVVDGFSRKCKDMLKWQLSHFPVCARQFFIDNSDRPDLREEDGLMWERNKNVPYAVSMDERGSLGNNFFHAKQGTYNRSLHECYNMIFPYWVGRYNGLIVDEGKDSSLTFDELMKYNNQE
;
A
#
# COMPACT_ATOMS: atom_id res chain seq x y z
N MET A 1 -17.18 -10.06 21.84
CA MET A 1 -16.15 -10.59 22.77
C MET A 1 -15.17 -9.46 23.03
N HIS A 2 -14.82 -9.11 24.28
CA HIS A 2 -13.88 -8.00 24.49
C HIS A 2 -12.44 -8.53 24.44
N VAL A 3 -11.78 -8.37 23.30
CA VAL A 3 -10.32 -8.61 23.18
C VAL A 3 -9.62 -7.33 23.63
N ALA A 4 -8.62 -7.45 24.50
CA ALA A 4 -7.83 -6.29 24.90
C ALA A 4 -6.88 -5.92 23.76
N LYS A 5 -6.87 -4.64 23.33
CA LYS A 5 -5.93 -4.15 22.32
C LYS A 5 -4.50 -4.48 22.73
N ARG A 6 -3.73 -5.07 21.80
CA ARG A 6 -2.34 -5.46 22.00
C ARG A 6 -1.41 -4.27 21.73
N ASN A 7 -1.36 -3.35 22.69
CA ASN A 7 -0.45 -2.20 22.64
C ASN A 7 1.02 -2.62 22.80
N PHE A 8 1.92 -1.75 22.36
CA PHE A 8 3.33 -1.81 22.73
C PHE A 8 3.50 -1.66 24.24
N LYS A 9 4.32 -2.52 24.85
CA LYS A 9 4.57 -2.56 26.30
C LYS A 9 5.94 -2.01 26.69
N GLY A 10 6.83 -1.78 25.73
CA GLY A 10 8.13 -1.17 25.97
C GLY A 10 8.08 0.35 26.09
N GLU A 11 9.25 0.97 26.21
CA GLU A 11 9.36 2.44 26.23
C GLU A 11 9.09 3.04 24.84
N PRO A 12 8.10 3.94 24.70
CA PRO A 12 7.77 4.54 23.41
C PRO A 12 8.92 5.38 22.87
N VAL A 13 8.97 5.51 21.54
CA VAL A 13 9.88 6.45 20.90
C VAL A 13 9.31 7.87 20.96
N ILE A 14 10.13 8.83 21.39
CA ILE A 14 9.76 10.25 21.43
C ILE A 14 10.17 10.90 20.11
N MET A 15 9.18 11.44 19.38
CA MET A 15 9.38 12.26 18.18
C MET A 15 9.38 13.74 18.56
N LYS A 16 10.41 14.45 18.12
CA LYS A 16 10.55 15.90 18.22
C LYS A 16 10.48 16.51 16.82
N GLU A 17 10.46 17.84 16.72
CA GLU A 17 10.62 18.51 15.44
C GLU A 17 11.94 18.12 14.75
N THR A 18 11.90 17.85 13.45
CA THR A 18 13.08 17.58 12.63
C THR A 18 13.11 18.48 11.42
N LEU A 19 14.31 18.73 10.88
CA LEU A 19 14.47 19.56 9.68
C LEU A 19 13.84 18.86 8.47
N GLN A 20 12.93 19.55 7.82
CA GLN A 20 12.23 19.11 6.61
C GLN A 20 12.76 19.85 5.40
N ARG A 21 13.00 19.10 4.33
CA ARG A 21 13.47 19.62 3.05
C ARG A 21 12.28 20.21 2.27
N LEU A 22 12.23 21.53 2.17
CA LEU A 22 11.20 22.25 1.41
C LEU A 22 11.88 22.97 0.25
N CYS A 23 11.65 22.52 -0.98
CA CYS A 23 12.40 22.99 -2.13
C CYS A 23 11.52 23.72 -3.14
N ILE A 24 11.93 24.92 -3.55
CA ILE A 24 11.45 25.58 -4.77
C ILE A 24 12.54 25.49 -5.84
N ARG A 25 12.23 24.89 -6.99
CA ARG A 25 13.16 24.77 -8.11
C ARG A 25 12.59 25.43 -9.37
N GLN A 26 13.43 26.17 -10.06
CA GLN A 26 13.06 26.96 -11.23
C GLN A 26 14.10 26.74 -12.33
N LYS A 27 13.69 26.90 -13.59
CA LYS A 27 14.68 26.94 -14.66
C LYS A 27 15.58 28.14 -14.45
N ARG A 28 16.83 27.99 -14.84
CA ARG A 28 17.87 29.01 -14.66
C ARG A 28 17.47 30.36 -15.25
N GLU A 29 16.83 30.35 -16.42
CA GLU A 29 16.36 31.55 -17.10
C GLU A 29 15.21 32.29 -16.40
N ASP A 30 14.45 31.60 -15.54
CA ASP A 30 13.28 32.15 -14.85
C ASP A 30 13.66 33.00 -13.62
N ASN A 31 14.92 32.93 -13.17
CA ASN A 31 15.43 33.69 -12.03
C ASN A 31 16.85 34.24 -12.28
N ARG A 32 16.95 35.17 -13.23
CA ARG A 32 18.22 35.79 -13.68
C ARG A 32 19.00 36.49 -12.56
N GLU A 33 18.31 37.04 -11.56
CA GLU A 33 18.95 37.72 -10.45
C GLU A 33 19.74 36.73 -9.57
N LEU A 34 19.07 35.66 -9.12
CA LEU A 34 19.71 34.64 -8.30
C LEU A 34 20.75 33.85 -9.09
N GLU A 35 20.50 33.55 -10.36
CA GLU A 35 21.49 33.01 -11.29
C GLU A 35 22.77 33.88 -11.29
N SER A 36 22.63 35.18 -11.52
CA SER A 36 23.78 36.10 -11.59
C SER A 36 24.53 36.17 -10.28
N LYS A 37 23.82 36.13 -9.14
CA LYS A 37 24.41 36.10 -7.80
C LYS A 37 25.23 34.83 -7.59
N LEU A 38 24.67 33.67 -7.91
CA LEU A 38 25.34 32.38 -7.71
C LEU A 38 26.54 32.20 -8.64
N MET A 39 26.44 32.63 -9.91
CA MET A 39 27.55 32.59 -10.88
C MET A 39 28.75 33.45 -10.49
N LYS A 40 28.56 34.48 -9.66
CA LYS A 40 29.63 35.37 -9.18
C LYS A 40 30.34 34.83 -7.94
N LEU A 41 29.86 33.73 -7.36
CA LEU A 41 30.52 33.13 -6.20
C LEU A 41 31.92 32.62 -6.61
N PRO A 42 32.94 32.86 -5.77
CA PRO A 42 34.29 32.40 -6.07
C PRO A 42 34.33 30.87 -6.03
N LYS A 43 34.97 30.26 -7.04
CA LYS A 43 35.29 28.84 -7.02
C LYS A 43 36.47 28.61 -6.07
N THR A 44 36.18 28.30 -4.82
CA THR A 44 37.19 28.02 -3.80
C THR A 44 37.53 26.53 -3.78
N LYS A 45 38.83 26.21 -3.73
CA LYS A 45 39.27 24.85 -3.41
C LYS A 45 38.94 24.57 -1.96
N LEU A 46 38.63 23.31 -1.65
CA LEU A 46 38.41 22.89 -0.27
C LEU A 46 39.67 23.15 0.57
N SER A 47 39.48 23.66 1.77
CA SER A 47 40.55 23.78 2.76
C SER A 47 40.97 22.39 3.28
N PRO A 48 42.18 22.23 3.84
CA PRO A 48 42.57 20.98 4.49
C PRO A 48 41.58 20.52 5.58
N SER A 49 40.98 21.47 6.30
CA SER A 49 39.93 21.19 7.29
C SER A 49 38.70 20.58 6.65
N GLN A 50 38.20 21.18 5.55
CA GLN A 50 37.04 20.66 4.81
C GLN A 50 37.33 19.29 4.18
N ILE A 51 38.55 19.08 3.65
CA ILE A 51 38.96 17.77 3.10
C ILE A 51 38.91 16.68 4.17
N SER A 52 39.31 16.98 5.41
CA SER A 52 39.30 16.01 6.51
C SER A 52 37.90 15.57 6.94
N ARG A 53 36.86 16.34 6.56
CA ARG A 53 35.45 16.07 6.85
C ARG A 53 34.76 15.27 5.75
N LEU A 54 35.43 15.02 4.62
CA LEU A 54 34.85 14.26 3.53
C LEU A 54 34.68 12.78 3.91
N PRO A 55 33.53 12.16 3.63
CA PRO A 55 33.38 10.72 3.79
C PRO A 55 34.27 9.98 2.80
N GLY A 56 34.65 8.74 3.12
CA GLY A 56 35.57 7.94 2.30
C GLY A 56 35.08 7.58 0.88
N PHE A 57 33.85 7.97 0.51
CA PHE A 57 33.32 7.84 -0.85
C PHE A 57 33.38 9.14 -1.67
N LEU A 58 33.71 10.28 -1.05
CA LEU A 58 33.91 11.55 -1.74
C LEU A 58 35.39 11.93 -1.71
N THR A 59 35.89 12.44 -2.84
CA THR A 59 37.24 12.99 -2.95
C THR A 59 37.19 14.47 -3.36
N ALA A 60 38.23 15.23 -3.03
CA ALA A 60 38.24 16.68 -3.25
C ALA A 60 38.07 17.09 -4.73
N ASP A 61 38.48 16.22 -5.67
CA ASP A 61 38.33 16.42 -7.11
C ASP A 61 36.89 16.21 -7.62
N MET A 62 36.04 15.52 -6.85
CA MET A 62 34.61 15.39 -7.15
C MET A 62 33.81 16.64 -6.78
N ILE A 63 34.37 17.53 -5.95
CA ILE A 63 33.63 18.67 -5.40
C ILE A 63 33.76 19.89 -6.32
N SER A 64 32.64 20.34 -6.87
CA SER A 64 32.56 21.47 -7.78
C SER A 64 32.49 22.82 -7.06
N CYS A 65 31.85 22.84 -5.89
CA CYS A 65 31.67 24.01 -5.04
C CYS A 65 31.38 23.61 -3.58
N VAL A 66 31.61 24.53 -2.65
CA VAL A 66 31.44 24.31 -1.22
C VAL A 66 30.83 25.54 -0.55
N TYR A 67 29.94 25.32 0.40
CA TYR A 67 29.46 26.31 1.34
C TYR A 67 29.52 25.72 2.76
N GLU A 68 30.10 26.47 3.68
CA GLU A 68 30.17 26.09 5.10
C GLU A 68 29.47 27.17 5.90
N ASP A 69 28.43 26.81 6.64
CA ASP A 69 27.75 27.74 7.53
C ASP A 69 28.61 27.96 8.78
N GLU A 70 29.14 29.17 8.92
CA GLU A 70 30.00 29.56 10.04
C GLU A 70 29.32 29.44 11.41
N LYS A 71 27.98 29.49 11.48
CA LYS A 71 27.24 29.40 12.75
C LYS A 71 27.02 27.97 13.20
N THR A 72 26.63 27.11 12.27
CA THR A 72 26.22 25.72 12.56
C THR A 72 27.33 24.72 12.24
N ASN A 73 28.40 25.15 11.58
CA ASN A 73 29.48 24.32 11.04
C ASN A 73 28.99 23.26 10.04
N VAL A 74 27.79 23.43 9.47
CA VAL A 74 27.23 22.53 8.45
C VAL A 74 27.92 22.77 7.11
N LEU A 75 28.36 21.67 6.48
CA LEU A 75 29.08 21.71 5.22
C LEU A 75 28.17 21.24 4.07
N TRP A 76 28.05 22.06 3.04
CA TRP A 76 27.33 21.78 1.81
C TRP A 76 28.30 21.64 0.65
N LEU A 77 28.22 20.54 -0.09
CA LEU A 77 29.17 20.17 -1.14
C LEU A 77 28.44 19.87 -2.44
N GLY A 78 28.70 20.67 -3.47
CA GLY A 78 28.21 20.40 -4.82
C GLY A 78 29.11 19.41 -5.56
N THR A 79 28.50 18.53 -6.35
CA THR A 79 29.17 17.58 -7.24
C THR A 79 28.46 17.54 -8.60
N ASP A 80 28.99 16.80 -9.56
CA ASP A 80 28.27 16.47 -10.80
C ASP A 80 27.14 15.43 -10.58
N LYS A 81 27.09 14.83 -9.37
CA LYS A 81 26.12 13.82 -8.92
C LYS A 81 25.14 14.32 -7.85
N GLY A 82 24.91 15.62 -7.79
CA GLY A 82 23.99 16.27 -6.86
C GLY A 82 24.70 16.98 -5.71
N LEU A 83 23.94 17.28 -4.66
CA LEU A 83 24.38 18.07 -3.51
C LEU A 83 24.44 17.20 -2.25
N TRP A 84 25.49 17.37 -1.46
CA TRP A 84 25.67 16.70 -0.17
C TRP A 84 25.63 17.71 0.98
N ARG A 85 25.02 17.30 2.10
CA ARG A 85 25.07 18.01 3.38
C ARG A 85 25.80 17.13 4.39
N ILE A 86 26.79 17.70 5.08
CA ILE A 86 27.52 17.04 6.16
C ILE A 86 27.34 17.85 7.45
N ASN A 87 26.78 17.21 8.47
CA ASN A 87 26.64 17.77 9.81
C ASN A 87 27.12 16.75 10.86
N GLU A 88 28.36 16.87 11.31
CA GLU A 88 28.97 15.99 12.30
C GLU A 88 28.38 16.17 13.72
N SER A 89 27.52 17.17 13.92
CA SER A 89 26.83 17.42 15.19
C SER A 89 25.47 16.74 15.30
N GLU A 90 24.99 16.03 14.26
CA GLU A 90 23.73 15.29 14.33
C GLU A 90 23.82 14.15 15.34
N ASP A 91 22.82 14.04 16.21
CA ASP A 91 22.73 12.95 17.19
C ASP A 91 22.47 11.58 16.51
N GLU A 92 21.82 11.59 15.34
CA GLU A 92 21.53 10.41 14.54
C GLU A 92 22.63 10.21 13.48
N PRO A 93 23.43 9.13 13.54
CA PRO A 93 24.51 8.89 12.60
C PRO A 93 24.11 8.84 11.12
N LEU A 94 22.86 8.48 10.80
CA LEU A 94 22.36 8.50 9.42
C LEU A 94 22.07 9.92 8.90
N ASP A 95 21.94 10.90 9.79
CA ASP A 95 21.69 12.30 9.41
C ASP A 95 22.97 13.11 9.23
N VAL A 96 24.10 12.57 9.69
CA VAL A 96 25.42 13.18 9.52
C VAL A 96 25.71 13.46 8.05
N ILE A 97 25.24 12.59 7.14
CA ILE A 97 25.41 12.76 5.69
C ILE A 97 24.05 12.61 5.01
N GLN A 98 23.64 13.64 4.28
CA GLN A 98 22.39 13.66 3.51
C GLN A 98 22.68 13.99 2.05
N HIS A 99 21.95 13.37 1.13
CA HIS A 99 22.12 13.56 -0.31
C HIS A 99 20.87 14.16 -0.96
N PHE A 100 21.06 15.04 -1.93
CA PHE A 100 20.00 15.77 -2.62
C PHE A 100 20.16 15.58 -4.13
N ARG A 101 19.20 14.88 -4.74
CA ARG A 101 19.16 14.56 -6.17
C ARG A 101 18.26 15.50 -6.97
N ALA A 102 18.52 15.53 -8.27
CA ALA A 102 17.68 16.14 -9.29
C ALA A 102 16.24 15.61 -9.24
N SER A 103 15.35 16.34 -9.91
CA SER A 103 13.89 16.20 -9.91
C SER A 103 13.20 16.38 -8.57
N ALA A 104 13.85 16.18 -7.42
CA ALA A 104 13.29 16.50 -6.10
C ALA A 104 13.76 17.87 -5.61
N TYR A 105 15.07 18.14 -5.70
CA TYR A 105 15.68 19.34 -5.12
C TYR A 105 16.29 20.29 -6.15
N MET A 106 16.51 19.82 -7.38
CA MET A 106 17.12 20.54 -8.51
C MET A 106 16.52 20.00 -9.83
N LEU A 107 16.79 20.61 -10.99
CA LEU A 107 16.36 20.04 -12.29
C LEU A 107 17.40 19.13 -12.96
N ASP A 108 18.66 19.24 -12.55
CA ASP A 108 19.74 18.33 -12.93
C ASP A 108 20.72 18.16 -11.75
N ASN A 109 21.64 17.20 -11.87
CA ASN A 109 22.57 16.85 -10.78
C ASN A 109 23.88 17.63 -10.83
N ASN A 110 24.16 18.42 -11.88
CA ASN A 110 25.44 19.10 -12.01
C ASN A 110 25.45 20.41 -11.23
N VAL A 111 25.85 20.34 -9.97
CA VAL A 111 25.89 21.51 -9.09
C VAL A 111 27.08 22.39 -9.45
N LEU A 112 26.83 23.66 -9.75
CA LEU A 112 27.85 24.63 -10.14
C LEU A 112 28.24 25.56 -9.00
N SER A 113 27.28 25.93 -8.14
CA SER A 113 27.49 26.86 -7.03
C SER A 113 26.43 26.66 -5.96
N VAL A 114 26.79 26.92 -4.70
CA VAL A 114 25.92 26.85 -3.53
C VAL A 114 26.22 28.01 -2.57
N CYS A 115 25.21 28.58 -1.94
CA CYS A 115 25.38 29.48 -0.80
C CYS A 115 24.21 29.37 0.18
N GLY A 116 24.43 29.75 1.44
CA GLY A 116 23.39 29.75 2.46
C GLY A 116 22.26 30.73 2.16
N ASP A 117 21.06 30.40 2.63
CA ASP A 117 19.89 31.28 2.56
C ASP A 117 19.80 32.29 3.72
N GLY A 118 20.72 32.18 4.69
CA GLY A 118 20.77 33.01 5.89
C GLY A 118 20.16 32.34 7.13
N ASP A 119 19.55 31.17 6.96
CA ASP A 119 19.04 30.29 8.01
C ASP A 119 19.64 28.87 7.84
N ASN A 120 18.82 27.81 7.83
CA ASN A 120 19.32 26.42 7.76
C ASN A 120 19.39 25.87 6.32
N GLY A 121 18.98 26.65 5.31
CA GLY A 121 18.85 26.22 3.93
C GLY A 121 19.92 26.79 3.00
N VAL A 122 19.77 26.50 1.70
CA VAL A 122 20.73 26.91 0.66
C VAL A 122 20.05 27.30 -0.65
N PHE A 123 20.69 28.20 -1.38
CA PHE A 123 20.46 28.43 -2.80
C PHE A 123 21.49 27.64 -3.63
N VAL A 124 21.00 26.95 -4.65
CA VAL A 124 21.81 26.05 -5.48
C VAL A 124 21.64 26.41 -6.95
N LEU A 125 22.76 26.53 -7.66
CA LEU A 125 22.80 26.67 -9.11
C LEU A 125 23.29 25.37 -9.73
N THR A 126 22.56 24.89 -10.72
CA THR A 126 22.97 23.78 -11.59
C THR A 126 23.08 24.24 -13.05
N ASP A 127 23.35 23.34 -13.98
CA ASP A 127 23.36 23.67 -15.40
C ASP A 127 22.02 24.25 -15.86
N THR A 128 20.92 23.68 -15.38
CA THR A 128 19.56 23.96 -15.85
C THR A 128 18.66 24.64 -14.82
N SER A 129 19.05 24.72 -13.54
CA SER A 129 18.18 25.24 -12.49
C SER A 129 18.82 26.19 -11.51
N VAL A 130 17.97 27.03 -10.94
CA VAL A 130 18.22 27.73 -9.68
C VAL A 130 17.18 27.22 -8.68
N SER A 131 17.65 26.75 -7.53
CA SER A 131 16.80 26.14 -6.51
C SER A 131 17.04 26.78 -5.14
N HIS A 132 15.98 26.91 -4.36
CA HIS A 132 16.03 27.25 -2.93
C HIS A 132 15.57 26.04 -2.14
N ILE A 133 16.48 25.45 -1.37
CA ILE A 133 16.22 24.31 -0.49
C ILE A 133 16.19 24.85 0.94
N GLU A 134 14.99 25.06 1.48
CA GLU A 134 14.77 25.41 2.87
C GLU A 134 14.84 24.15 3.74
N MET A 135 15.45 24.28 4.92
CA MET A 135 15.47 23.23 5.95
C MET A 135 14.66 23.72 7.15
N LYS A 136 13.40 23.30 7.26
CA LYS A 136 12.45 23.84 8.25
C LYS A 136 12.15 22.82 9.36
N LEU A 137 12.30 23.21 10.62
CA LEU A 137 11.85 22.38 11.74
C LEU A 137 10.32 22.19 11.69
N MET A 138 9.87 20.93 11.75
CA MET A 138 8.46 20.55 11.69
C MET A 138 8.21 19.30 12.54
N SER A 139 7.07 19.24 13.21
CA SER A 139 6.63 18.03 13.92
C SER A 139 6.13 16.96 12.94
N ALA A 140 6.25 15.69 13.32
CA ALA A 140 5.66 14.59 12.55
C ALA A 140 4.12 14.67 12.54
N LYS A 141 3.51 15.15 13.63
CA LYS A 141 2.06 15.42 13.73
C LYS A 141 1.57 16.41 12.66
N GLU A 142 2.24 17.56 12.52
CA GLU A 142 1.90 18.58 11.52
C GLU A 142 2.02 18.01 10.11
N LYS A 143 3.13 17.32 9.82
CA LYS A 143 3.36 16.66 8.53
C LYS A 143 2.25 15.66 8.20
N ALA A 144 1.96 14.72 9.10
CA ALA A 144 0.92 13.70 8.87
C ALA A 144 -0.47 14.32 8.70
N SER A 145 -0.78 15.39 9.46
CA SER A 145 -2.07 16.09 9.37
C SER A 145 -2.21 16.90 8.08
N PHE A 146 -1.13 17.54 7.63
CA PHE A 146 -1.07 18.22 6.33
C PHE A 146 -1.31 17.24 5.18
N LEU A 147 -0.61 16.10 5.19
CA LEU A 147 -0.73 15.10 4.13
C LEU A 147 -2.13 14.46 4.08
N SER A 148 -2.75 14.16 5.23
CA SER A 148 -4.15 13.70 5.29
C SER A 148 -5.11 14.74 4.72
N GLU A 149 -4.91 16.02 5.02
CA GLU A 149 -5.72 17.10 4.45
C GLU A 149 -5.54 17.27 2.94
N MET A 150 -4.31 17.14 2.45
CA MET A 150 -4.01 17.19 1.02
C MET A 150 -4.69 16.03 0.30
N ASP A 151 -4.60 14.82 0.86
CA ASP A 151 -5.26 13.62 0.35
C ASP A 151 -6.78 13.83 0.27
N PHE A 152 -7.36 14.38 1.33
CA PHE A 152 -8.79 14.70 1.41
C PHE A 152 -9.26 15.77 0.41
N LYS A 153 -8.43 16.78 0.10
CA LYS A 153 -8.82 17.88 -0.79
C LYS A 153 -8.54 17.63 -2.27
N TYR A 154 -7.42 16.99 -2.59
CA TYR A 154 -6.87 17.01 -3.94
C TYR A 154 -6.67 15.62 -4.55
N VAL A 155 -6.56 14.58 -3.72
CA VAL A 155 -6.22 13.23 -4.18
C VAL A 155 -7.48 12.37 -4.32
N GLN A 156 -8.43 12.48 -3.38
CA GLN A 156 -9.63 11.65 -3.42
C GLN A 156 -10.62 12.00 -4.55
N ARG A 157 -11.37 10.98 -4.95
CA ARG A 157 -12.54 11.00 -5.83
C ARG A 157 -13.69 10.31 -5.09
N ARG A 158 -14.63 11.11 -4.56
CA ARG A 158 -15.83 10.61 -3.84
C ARG A 158 -15.50 9.66 -2.65
N GLY A 159 -14.37 9.89 -2.00
CA GLY A 159 -13.88 9.09 -0.88
C GLY A 159 -12.87 8.01 -1.27
N MET A 160 -12.67 7.74 -2.56
CA MET A 160 -11.65 6.80 -3.04
C MET A 160 -10.36 7.52 -3.43
N LEU A 161 -9.23 6.89 -3.22
CA LEU A 161 -7.91 7.51 -3.27
C LEU A 161 -6.94 6.64 -4.05
N SER A 162 -6.29 7.21 -5.07
CA SER A 162 -5.26 6.54 -5.87
C SER A 162 -4.32 7.53 -6.58
N GLY A 163 -3.89 8.54 -5.84
CA GLY A 163 -3.07 9.64 -6.36
C GLY A 163 -3.89 10.68 -7.14
N ALA A 164 -3.23 11.76 -7.51
CA ALA A 164 -3.80 12.81 -8.35
C ALA A 164 -2.88 13.15 -9.52
N ARG A 165 -3.45 13.61 -10.62
CA ARG A 165 -2.72 14.15 -11.77
C ARG A 165 -2.99 15.64 -11.92
N ARG A 166 -2.05 16.35 -12.52
CA ARG A 166 -2.28 17.74 -12.90
C ARG A 166 -3.29 17.80 -14.05
N ASP A 167 -4.38 18.54 -13.84
CA ASP A 167 -5.24 18.99 -14.91
C ASP A 167 -4.69 20.31 -15.45
N GLU A 168 -3.96 20.24 -16.57
CA GLU A 168 -3.32 21.40 -17.18
C GLU A 168 -4.35 22.42 -17.72
N LYS A 169 -5.56 21.98 -18.09
CA LYS A 169 -6.60 22.89 -18.61
C LYS A 169 -7.14 23.80 -17.52
N ASN A 170 -7.34 23.24 -16.31
CA ASN A 170 -7.93 23.95 -15.18
C ASN A 170 -6.88 24.39 -14.14
N ASN A 171 -5.61 24.08 -14.37
CA ASN A 171 -4.48 24.37 -13.48
C ASN A 171 -4.70 23.88 -12.04
N CYS A 172 -5.26 22.68 -11.88
CA CYS A 172 -5.59 22.09 -10.59
C CYS A 172 -5.15 20.63 -10.48
N TRP A 173 -5.18 20.08 -9.26
CA TRP A 173 -5.02 18.65 -9.04
C TRP A 173 -6.37 17.95 -9.20
N LYS A 174 -6.39 16.83 -9.92
CA LYS A 174 -7.56 15.99 -10.09
C LYS A 174 -7.21 14.56 -9.67
N GLY A 175 -7.94 14.03 -8.70
CA GLY A 175 -7.86 12.63 -8.29
C GLY A 175 -8.03 11.70 -9.49
N ARG A 176 -7.29 10.59 -9.51
CA ARG A 176 -7.39 9.55 -10.55
C ARG A 176 -7.88 8.25 -9.94
N GLU A 177 -8.28 7.30 -10.78
CA GLU A 177 -8.48 5.92 -10.36
C GLU A 177 -7.22 5.07 -10.67
N SER A 178 -7.13 3.94 -9.98
CA SER A 178 -6.34 2.79 -10.38
C SER A 178 -7.05 1.49 -10.02
N ASP A 179 -6.41 0.39 -10.39
CA ASP A 179 -6.82 -0.95 -10.00
C ASP A 179 -6.90 -1.10 -8.47
N ASN A 180 -6.14 -0.34 -7.68
CA ASN A 180 -5.99 -0.53 -6.23
C ASN A 180 -6.61 0.61 -5.38
N ASP A 181 -7.63 1.32 -5.88
CA ASP A 181 -8.30 2.42 -5.17
C ASP A 181 -8.71 2.01 -3.74
N GLY A 182 -9.37 0.85 -3.58
CA GLY A 182 -9.83 0.36 -2.28
C GLY A 182 -8.68 0.11 -1.31
N LEU A 183 -7.56 -0.42 -1.79
CA LEU A 183 -6.38 -0.66 -0.98
C LEU A 183 -5.76 0.65 -0.47
N TRP A 184 -5.41 1.58 -1.37
CA TRP A 184 -4.69 2.79 -0.97
C TRP A 184 -5.52 3.68 -0.05
N THR A 185 -6.82 3.81 -0.36
CA THR A 185 -7.81 4.44 0.51
C THR A 185 -7.81 3.79 1.89
N SER A 186 -7.72 2.47 1.93
CA SER A 186 -7.77 1.73 3.16
C SER A 186 -6.58 2.02 4.09
N LEU A 187 -5.36 2.11 3.55
CA LEU A 187 -4.18 2.42 4.37
C LEU A 187 -4.27 3.82 4.97
N VAL A 188 -4.74 4.83 4.21
CA VAL A 188 -5.02 6.17 4.73
C VAL A 188 -6.11 6.11 5.81
N ALA A 189 -7.18 5.34 5.58
CA ALA A 189 -8.28 5.18 6.54
C ALA A 189 -7.79 4.59 7.87
N MET A 190 -6.93 3.57 7.86
CA MET A 190 -6.36 2.99 9.08
C MET A 190 -5.65 4.07 9.92
N GLY A 191 -4.85 4.91 9.27
CA GLY A 191 -4.17 6.03 9.92
C GLY A 191 -5.14 7.08 10.43
N ASP A 192 -6.12 7.53 9.64
CA ASP A 192 -7.07 8.57 10.05
C ASP A 192 -8.06 8.10 11.14
N ILE A 193 -8.49 6.84 11.14
CA ILE A 193 -9.28 6.23 12.22
C ILE A 193 -8.48 6.27 13.53
N CYS A 194 -7.20 5.88 13.45
CA CYS A 194 -6.29 5.94 14.61
C CYS A 194 -6.00 7.37 15.04
N ARG A 195 -5.86 8.32 14.09
CA ARG A 195 -5.74 9.75 14.36
C ARG A 195 -6.92 10.26 15.17
N TYR A 196 -8.14 9.95 14.73
CA TYR A 196 -9.35 10.35 15.44
C TYR A 196 -9.37 9.77 16.85
N ALA A 197 -9.09 8.47 17.02
CA ALA A 197 -9.06 7.85 18.35
C ALA A 197 -8.02 8.50 19.28
N VAL A 198 -6.78 8.71 18.80
CA VAL A 198 -5.70 9.35 19.56
C VAL A 198 -6.07 10.77 19.97
N LEU A 199 -6.66 11.57 19.07
CA LEU A 199 -7.03 12.95 19.36
C LEU A 199 -8.27 13.04 20.26
N ARG A 200 -9.28 12.19 20.04
CA ARG A 200 -10.49 12.10 20.87
C ARG A 200 -10.13 11.78 22.33
N ASP A 201 -9.16 10.88 22.52
CA ASP A 201 -8.74 10.41 23.84
C ASP A 201 -7.63 11.30 24.46
N SER A 202 -7.18 12.34 23.73
CA SER A 202 -6.16 13.29 24.19
C SER A 202 -6.76 14.44 24.99
N ASN A 203 -6.10 14.83 26.08
CA ASN A 203 -6.46 16.02 26.87
C ASN A 203 -6.05 17.35 26.22
N ASN A 204 -5.21 17.32 25.18
CA ASN A 204 -4.56 18.51 24.61
C ASN A 204 -5.01 18.84 23.18
N ALA A 205 -5.83 17.98 22.55
CA ALA A 205 -6.23 18.17 21.16
C ALA A 205 -7.33 19.25 21.03
N ASP A 206 -7.24 20.09 20.00
CA ASP A 206 -8.26 21.09 19.73
C ASP A 206 -9.54 20.47 19.15
N LYS A 207 -10.70 21.05 19.46
CA LYS A 207 -12.00 20.53 18.98
C LYS A 207 -12.12 20.53 17.46
N LYS A 208 -11.51 21.50 16.75
CA LYS A 208 -11.53 21.52 15.28
C LYS A 208 -10.64 20.42 14.72
N GLU A 209 -9.52 20.14 15.35
CA GLU A 209 -8.62 19.05 14.98
C GLU A 209 -9.32 17.69 15.11
N ILE A 210 -10.00 17.46 16.24
CA ILE A 210 -10.80 16.24 16.48
C ILE A 210 -11.92 16.11 15.46
N ALA A 211 -12.68 17.19 15.21
CA ALA A 211 -13.79 17.17 14.26
C ALA A 211 -13.32 16.81 12.83
N LYS A 212 -12.20 17.42 12.41
CA LYS A 212 -11.58 17.14 11.11
C LYS A 212 -11.03 15.72 11.01
N ALA A 213 -10.42 15.21 12.08
CA ALA A 213 -9.98 13.82 12.15
C ALA A 213 -11.14 12.85 11.99
N ARG A 214 -12.26 13.14 12.68
CA ARG A 214 -13.48 12.34 12.56
C ARG A 214 -14.05 12.38 11.15
N GLU A 215 -14.10 13.55 10.52
CA GLU A 215 -14.61 13.73 9.15
C GLU A 215 -13.82 12.88 8.14
N HIS A 216 -12.49 12.98 8.15
CA HIS A 216 -11.65 12.21 7.22
C HIS A 216 -11.83 10.71 7.45
N ALA A 217 -11.68 10.27 8.70
CA ALA A 217 -11.78 8.86 9.06
C ALA A 217 -13.15 8.26 8.70
N MET A 218 -14.23 9.00 8.91
CA MET A 218 -15.58 8.59 8.55
C MET A 218 -15.74 8.49 7.02
N ARG A 219 -15.28 9.52 6.29
CA ARG A 219 -15.37 9.57 4.83
C ARG A 219 -14.67 8.38 4.17
N TRP A 220 -13.47 8.04 4.63
CA TRP A 220 -12.72 6.90 4.12
C TRP A 220 -13.40 5.58 4.45
N THR A 221 -13.87 5.42 5.71
CA THR A 221 -14.59 4.21 6.15
C THR A 221 -15.84 3.96 5.31
N GLU A 222 -16.64 5.00 5.08
CA GLU A 222 -17.86 4.92 4.29
C GLU A 222 -17.56 4.59 2.82
N ALA A 223 -16.49 5.17 2.25
CA ALA A 223 -16.06 4.87 0.89
C ALA A 223 -15.72 3.37 0.74
N ILE A 224 -14.88 2.82 1.62
CA ILE A 224 -14.51 1.41 1.59
C ILE A 224 -15.73 0.49 1.78
N LEU A 225 -16.63 0.84 2.71
CA LEU A 225 -17.88 0.08 2.89
C LEU A 225 -18.76 0.13 1.64
N LEU A 226 -18.81 1.25 0.93
CA LEU A 226 -19.61 1.38 -0.28
C LEU A 226 -19.23 0.33 -1.34
N LEU A 227 -17.94 -0.01 -1.51
CA LEU A 227 -17.51 -1.06 -2.45
C LEU A 227 -18.12 -2.44 -2.14
N ALA A 228 -18.38 -2.74 -0.86
CA ALA A 228 -19.02 -3.99 -0.45
C ALA A 228 -20.53 -4.02 -0.75
N TYR A 229 -21.17 -2.85 -0.87
CA TYR A 229 -22.60 -2.74 -1.16
C TYR A 229 -22.90 -2.44 -2.63
N ILE A 230 -21.96 -1.88 -3.37
CA ILE A 230 -22.16 -1.50 -4.77
C ILE A 230 -22.63 -2.66 -5.63
N PRO A 231 -22.07 -3.87 -5.60
CA PRO A 231 -22.57 -4.96 -6.43
C PRO A 231 -24.05 -5.26 -6.18
N GLY A 232 -24.52 -5.14 -4.93
CA GLY A 232 -25.91 -5.35 -4.55
C GLY A 232 -26.46 -6.73 -4.92
N ARG A 233 -25.58 -7.72 -5.14
CA ARG A 233 -25.94 -9.02 -5.73
C ARG A 233 -26.71 -9.91 -4.76
N LYS A 234 -27.73 -10.60 -5.25
CA LYS A 234 -28.59 -11.47 -4.44
C LYS A 234 -28.67 -12.88 -5.01
N GLY A 235 -28.64 -13.86 -4.10
CA GLY A 235 -28.96 -15.25 -4.42
C GLY A 235 -27.83 -16.00 -5.09
N LYS A 236 -28.20 -17.00 -5.90
CA LYS A 236 -27.26 -17.90 -6.58
C LYS A 236 -27.41 -17.80 -8.10
N VAL A 237 -26.33 -18.07 -8.82
CA VAL A 237 -26.32 -18.19 -10.29
C VAL A 237 -25.88 -19.58 -10.73
N PRO A 238 -26.38 -20.08 -11.87
CA PRO A 238 -25.81 -21.26 -12.51
C PRO A 238 -24.38 -20.95 -12.96
N ALA A 239 -23.45 -21.83 -12.63
CA ALA A 239 -22.05 -21.74 -13.01
C ALA A 239 -21.58 -23.10 -13.56
N PHE A 240 -20.72 -23.07 -14.58
CA PHE A 240 -20.09 -24.30 -15.04
C PHE A 240 -19.04 -24.76 -14.04
N VAL A 241 -19.02 -26.07 -13.76
CA VAL A 241 -17.99 -26.66 -12.92
C VAL A 241 -16.66 -26.68 -13.70
N ARG A 242 -15.67 -25.96 -13.19
CA ARG A 242 -14.34 -25.78 -13.80
C ARG A 242 -13.25 -25.95 -12.75
N TYR A 243 -12.14 -26.56 -13.14
CA TYR A 243 -10.94 -26.66 -12.30
C TYR A 243 -10.02 -25.44 -12.50
N ASN A 244 -9.09 -25.19 -11.59
CA ASN A 244 -8.06 -24.17 -11.78
C ASN A 244 -7.11 -24.60 -12.88
N LYS A 245 -6.95 -23.77 -13.92
CA LYS A 245 -6.02 -24.05 -15.01
C LYS A 245 -4.59 -24.12 -14.44
N PRO A 246 -3.91 -25.27 -14.57
CA PRO A 246 -2.57 -25.43 -14.04
C PRO A 246 -1.60 -24.39 -14.59
N GLY A 247 -0.71 -23.91 -13.72
CA GLY A 247 0.26 -22.89 -14.07
C GLY A 247 -0.28 -21.47 -14.22
N THR A 248 -1.54 -21.22 -13.88
CA THR A 248 -2.16 -19.89 -14.04
C THR A 248 -3.02 -19.50 -12.84
N ASN A 249 -3.43 -18.25 -12.82
CA ASN A 249 -4.40 -17.69 -11.88
C ASN A 249 -5.82 -17.67 -12.47
N ARG A 250 -6.14 -18.63 -13.36
CA ARG A 250 -7.39 -18.66 -14.13
C ARG A 250 -8.12 -19.97 -13.98
N ALA A 251 -9.45 -19.94 -14.15
CA ALA A 251 -10.22 -21.16 -14.31
C ALA A 251 -9.85 -21.81 -15.66
N SER A 252 -10.04 -23.12 -15.78
CA SER A 252 -9.90 -23.79 -17.08
C SER A 252 -10.99 -23.30 -18.04
N LYS A 253 -10.64 -23.29 -19.33
CA LYS A 253 -11.64 -23.12 -20.39
C LYS A 253 -12.54 -24.34 -20.53
N GLU A 254 -12.02 -25.50 -20.11
CA GLU A 254 -12.77 -26.75 -20.08
C GLU A 254 -13.71 -26.76 -18.88
N TYR A 255 -14.92 -27.22 -19.10
CA TYR A 255 -15.91 -27.50 -18.07
C TYR A 255 -16.16 -29.00 -17.98
N LEU A 256 -16.60 -29.45 -16.81
CA LEU A 256 -17.04 -30.81 -16.60
C LEU A 256 -18.27 -31.10 -17.46
N LEU A 257 -18.28 -32.23 -18.17
CA LEU A 257 -19.44 -32.69 -18.92
C LEU A 257 -20.51 -33.27 -17.98
N GLU A 258 -21.78 -33.05 -18.30
CA GLU A 258 -22.93 -33.43 -17.48
C GLU A 258 -22.88 -34.92 -17.05
N GLY A 259 -23.04 -35.15 -15.74
CA GLY A 259 -23.07 -36.48 -15.12
C GLY A 259 -21.75 -37.25 -15.16
N LYS A 260 -20.62 -36.59 -15.49
CA LYS A 260 -19.29 -37.20 -15.46
C LYS A 260 -18.58 -37.02 -14.12
N ASP A 261 -17.54 -37.80 -13.89
CA ASP A 261 -16.70 -37.66 -12.71
C ASP A 261 -15.77 -36.44 -12.86
N GLY A 262 -15.98 -35.44 -12.00
CA GLY A 262 -15.18 -34.22 -11.89
C GLY A 262 -14.06 -34.28 -10.85
N SER A 263 -13.68 -35.46 -10.38
CA SER A 263 -12.62 -35.59 -9.40
C SER A 263 -11.27 -35.05 -9.92
N LEU A 264 -10.59 -34.30 -9.06
CA LEU A 264 -9.24 -33.79 -9.29
C LEU A 264 -8.23 -34.62 -8.48
N ASN A 265 -7.01 -34.72 -8.97
CA ASN A 265 -5.90 -35.43 -8.32
C ASN A 265 -5.29 -34.63 -7.14
N ILE A 266 -6.13 -34.06 -6.28
CA ILE A 266 -5.68 -33.29 -5.10
C ILE A 266 -5.10 -34.27 -4.07
N PRO A 267 -3.86 -34.05 -3.59
CA PRO A 267 -3.25 -34.86 -2.52
C PRO A 267 -4.14 -35.00 -1.27
N GLU A 268 -3.82 -35.91 -0.36
CA GLU A 268 -4.55 -35.99 0.93
C GLU A 268 -4.14 -34.89 1.92
N LYS A 269 -2.86 -34.45 1.90
CA LYS A 269 -2.32 -33.38 2.76
C LYS A 269 -2.22 -32.05 2.02
N GLY A 270 -2.47 -30.92 2.71
CA GLY A 270 -2.52 -29.61 2.05
C GLY A 270 -1.19 -28.87 2.01
N PRO A 271 -1.20 -27.59 1.62
CA PRO A 271 -0.01 -26.95 1.06
C PRO A 271 1.10 -26.74 2.08
N ALA A 272 0.79 -26.72 3.38
CA ALA A 272 1.81 -26.61 4.43
C ALA A 272 2.80 -27.79 4.39
N GLY A 273 4.06 -27.50 4.68
CA GLY A 273 5.20 -28.39 4.51
C GLY A 273 5.85 -28.32 3.13
N TYR A 274 5.74 -27.19 2.43
CA TYR A 274 6.25 -27.02 1.05
C TYR A 274 5.69 -28.05 0.06
N ILE A 275 4.44 -28.50 0.28
CA ILE A 275 3.83 -29.54 -0.55
C ILE A 275 3.39 -28.95 -1.88
N LEU A 276 3.81 -29.62 -2.96
CA LEU A 276 3.49 -29.30 -4.34
C LEU A 276 2.95 -30.54 -5.06
N SER A 277 2.01 -30.32 -5.98
CA SER A 277 1.45 -31.37 -6.83
C SER A 277 1.15 -30.85 -8.25
N SER A 278 1.31 -31.74 -9.23
CA SER A 278 0.83 -31.51 -10.59
C SER A 278 -0.68 -31.75 -10.64
N LEU A 279 -1.44 -30.70 -10.28
CA LEU A 279 -2.89 -30.79 -10.19
C LEU A 279 -3.58 -30.82 -11.56
N GLY A 280 -4.67 -31.57 -11.66
CA GLY A 280 -5.54 -31.66 -12.82
C GLY A 280 -6.65 -32.70 -12.64
N PRO A 281 -7.52 -32.85 -13.64
CA PRO A 281 -8.54 -33.90 -13.67
C PRO A 281 -7.96 -35.31 -13.56
N ASN A 282 -8.61 -36.17 -12.76
CA ASN A 282 -8.32 -37.62 -12.79
C ASN A 282 -8.77 -38.25 -14.12
N HIS A 283 -9.81 -37.69 -14.71
CA HIS A 283 -10.42 -38.11 -15.98
C HIS A 283 -10.45 -36.93 -16.95
N PRO A 284 -9.32 -36.56 -17.59
CA PRO A 284 -9.27 -35.41 -18.51
C PRO A 284 -10.32 -35.47 -19.63
N GLU A 285 -10.70 -36.66 -20.08
CA GLU A 285 -11.74 -36.90 -21.08
C GLU A 285 -13.15 -36.45 -20.66
N ASN A 286 -13.38 -36.24 -19.36
CA ASN A 286 -14.65 -35.74 -18.83
C ASN A 286 -14.76 -34.20 -18.88
N TRP A 287 -13.68 -33.52 -19.26
CA TRP A 287 -13.60 -32.05 -19.30
C TRP A 287 -13.41 -31.61 -20.74
N ALA A 288 -14.25 -30.69 -21.21
CA ALA A 288 -14.22 -30.24 -22.59
C ALA A 288 -14.65 -28.79 -22.73
N THR A 289 -14.36 -28.19 -23.88
CA THR A 289 -14.88 -26.86 -24.26
C THR A 289 -16.21 -26.94 -25.03
N GLU A 290 -16.62 -28.15 -25.43
CA GLU A 290 -17.85 -28.43 -26.18
C GLU A 290 -18.62 -29.59 -25.53
N GLY A 291 -19.95 -29.51 -25.51
CA GLY A 291 -20.83 -30.52 -24.89
C GLY A 291 -21.85 -29.89 -23.93
N MET A 292 -22.64 -30.73 -23.26
CA MET A 292 -23.52 -30.28 -22.18
C MET A 292 -22.69 -30.14 -20.89
N PRO A 293 -22.61 -28.94 -20.28
CA PRO A 293 -21.86 -28.72 -19.05
C PRO A 293 -22.60 -29.23 -17.82
N GLU A 294 -21.86 -29.73 -16.84
CA GLU A 294 -22.33 -29.83 -15.46
C GLU A 294 -22.46 -28.42 -14.86
N VAL A 295 -23.59 -28.17 -14.20
CA VAL A 295 -23.94 -26.84 -13.67
C VAL A 295 -24.17 -26.92 -12.17
N GLU A 296 -23.52 -26.03 -11.43
CA GLU A 296 -23.76 -25.81 -10.00
C GLU A 296 -24.35 -24.42 -9.73
N PHE A 297 -24.91 -24.23 -8.53
CA PHE A 297 -25.49 -22.96 -8.11
C PHE A 297 -24.61 -22.26 -7.07
N VAL A 298 -23.93 -21.19 -7.49
CA VAL A 298 -22.90 -20.48 -6.74
C VAL A 298 -23.45 -19.20 -6.11
N ASN A 299 -23.09 -18.88 -4.86
CA ASN A 299 -23.60 -17.71 -4.16
C ASN A 299 -22.91 -16.43 -4.65
N LEU A 300 -23.70 -15.41 -5.03
CA LEU A 300 -23.16 -14.11 -5.45
C LEU A 300 -23.26 -13.01 -4.39
N SER A 301 -24.03 -13.25 -3.32
CA SER A 301 -24.20 -12.28 -2.25
C SER A 301 -22.88 -12.11 -1.50
N GLY A 302 -22.54 -10.88 -1.10
CA GLY A 302 -21.29 -10.58 -0.40
C GLY A 302 -20.06 -10.36 -1.29
N PHE A 303 -20.22 -10.32 -2.62
CA PHE A 303 -19.15 -9.87 -3.52
C PHE A 303 -18.81 -8.39 -3.27
N ILE A 304 -17.51 -8.03 -3.32
CA ILE A 304 -17.01 -6.66 -3.16
C ILE A 304 -16.46 -6.19 -4.50
N ALA A 305 -16.92 -5.03 -4.97
CA ALA A 305 -16.39 -4.42 -6.19
C ALA A 305 -14.96 -3.88 -5.96
N ARG A 306 -14.09 -4.03 -6.96
CA ARG A 306 -12.73 -3.48 -6.96
C ARG A 306 -12.72 -1.95 -6.98
N SER A 307 -13.61 -1.41 -7.81
CA SER A 307 -13.77 0.01 -8.01
C SER A 307 -15.14 0.30 -8.58
N TYR A 308 -15.55 1.57 -8.49
CA TYR A 308 -16.76 2.05 -9.12
C TYR A 308 -16.61 3.44 -9.73
N HIS A 309 -17.51 3.68 -10.68
CA HIS A 309 -17.69 4.91 -11.41
C HIS A 309 -19.18 5.24 -11.47
N VAL A 310 -19.47 6.51 -11.72
CA VAL A 310 -20.80 6.96 -12.11
C VAL A 310 -20.80 7.34 -13.59
N ASN A 311 -21.99 7.44 -14.19
CA ASN A 311 -22.16 7.83 -15.59
C ASN A 311 -21.82 9.31 -15.83
N ASP A 312 -20.53 9.64 -15.77
CA ASP A 312 -19.91 10.95 -15.99
C ASP A 312 -18.57 10.74 -16.74
N PRO A 313 -18.60 10.49 -18.06
CA PRO A 313 -17.40 10.12 -18.81
C PRO A 313 -16.35 11.24 -18.90
N GLU A 314 -16.71 12.50 -18.62
CA GLU A 314 -15.77 13.62 -18.65
C GLU A 314 -14.96 13.71 -17.34
N ASN A 315 -15.61 13.46 -16.20
CA ASN A 315 -14.97 13.61 -14.89
C ASN A 315 -14.61 12.29 -14.22
N ASP A 316 -15.23 11.19 -14.63
CA ASP A 316 -15.09 9.86 -14.07
C ASP A 316 -15.07 8.78 -15.18
N PRO A 317 -14.09 8.85 -16.10
CA PRO A 317 -13.99 7.88 -17.19
C PRO A 317 -13.76 6.48 -16.64
N VAL A 318 -14.43 5.49 -17.25
CA VAL A 318 -14.27 4.08 -16.91
C VAL A 318 -13.09 3.48 -17.69
N PRO A 319 -12.14 2.78 -17.04
CA PRO A 319 -11.00 2.17 -17.72
C PRO A 319 -11.39 0.82 -18.35
N TRP A 320 -12.13 0.86 -19.46
CA TRP A 320 -12.65 -0.35 -20.13
C TRP A 320 -11.59 -1.40 -20.56
N GLY A 321 -10.31 -1.04 -20.55
CA GLY A 321 -9.19 -1.96 -20.83
C GLY A 321 -8.63 -2.67 -19.60
N ASP A 322 -9.07 -2.33 -18.39
CA ASP A 322 -8.56 -2.84 -17.11
C ASP A 322 -9.62 -3.67 -16.37
N GLY A 323 -10.00 -4.81 -16.95
CA GLY A 323 -10.84 -5.82 -16.31
C GLY A 323 -12.28 -5.88 -16.79
N VAL A 324 -13.14 -6.54 -16.01
CA VAL A 324 -14.56 -6.75 -16.33
C VAL A 324 -15.44 -5.78 -15.58
N PHE A 325 -16.32 -5.10 -16.32
CA PHE A 325 -17.21 -4.07 -15.80
C PHE A 325 -18.67 -4.46 -15.94
N PHE A 326 -19.45 -4.06 -14.93
CA PHE A 326 -20.89 -4.22 -14.89
C PHE A 326 -21.54 -2.86 -14.71
N ARG A 327 -22.63 -2.62 -15.45
CA ARG A 327 -23.45 -1.43 -15.30
C ARG A 327 -24.78 -1.81 -14.67
N LYS A 328 -25.20 -1.00 -13.70
CA LYS A 328 -26.52 -1.12 -13.10
C LYS A 328 -27.60 -0.52 -13.99
N MET A 329 -28.77 -1.13 -13.98
CA MET A 329 -29.97 -0.60 -14.63
C MET A 329 -31.24 -1.21 -14.03
N TYR A 330 -32.37 -0.55 -14.23
CA TYR A 330 -33.67 -1.15 -13.94
C TYR A 330 -34.13 -1.98 -15.15
N ASP A 331 -34.63 -3.18 -14.90
CA ASP A 331 -35.31 -3.97 -15.93
C ASP A 331 -36.76 -3.49 -16.15
N ASP A 332 -37.46 -4.13 -17.10
CA ASP A 332 -38.83 -3.78 -17.47
C ASP A 332 -39.84 -3.97 -16.31
N THR A 333 -39.45 -4.70 -15.24
CA THR A 333 -40.26 -4.90 -14.03
C THR A 333 -39.96 -3.87 -12.94
N GLY A 334 -38.99 -2.98 -13.16
CA GLY A 334 -38.51 -2.01 -12.19
C GLY A 334 -37.53 -2.61 -11.16
N LYS A 335 -37.01 -3.82 -11.38
CA LYS A 335 -36.00 -4.45 -10.53
C LYS A 335 -34.61 -3.99 -10.95
N LEU A 336 -33.77 -3.65 -9.98
CA LEU A 336 -32.38 -3.27 -10.23
C LEU A 336 -31.54 -4.52 -10.54
N ILE A 337 -30.89 -4.51 -11.70
CA ILE A 337 -30.00 -5.57 -12.18
C ILE A 337 -28.65 -4.98 -12.58
N SER A 338 -27.62 -5.81 -12.64
CA SER A 338 -26.35 -5.48 -13.27
C SER A 338 -26.19 -6.28 -14.56
N PHE A 339 -25.78 -5.61 -15.63
CA PHE A 339 -25.42 -6.28 -16.88
C PHE A 339 -23.94 -6.08 -17.17
N ARG A 340 -23.30 -7.12 -17.72
CA ARG A 340 -21.91 -7.05 -18.15
C ARG A 340 -21.79 -6.14 -19.37
N VAL A 341 -20.90 -5.15 -19.29
CA VAL A 341 -20.60 -4.24 -20.40
C VAL A 341 -19.46 -4.84 -21.23
N PRO A 342 -19.46 -4.69 -22.57
CA PRO A 342 -18.30 -5.07 -23.38
C PRO A 342 -17.04 -4.33 -22.90
N SER A 343 -16.08 -5.10 -22.38
CA SER A 343 -14.77 -4.60 -21.97
C SER A 343 -13.68 -5.50 -22.56
N SER A 344 -12.53 -4.93 -22.91
CA SER A 344 -11.41 -5.71 -23.43
C SER A 344 -10.57 -6.20 -22.26
N THR A 345 -10.57 -7.49 -21.99
CA THR A 345 -9.73 -8.04 -20.92
C THR A 345 -8.38 -8.47 -21.49
N LYS A 346 -7.28 -7.85 -21.04
CA LYS A 346 -5.95 -8.48 -21.12
C LYS A 346 -5.81 -9.59 -20.05
N LYS A 347 -6.60 -9.47 -18.98
CA LYS A 347 -6.74 -10.41 -17.86
C LYS A 347 -7.94 -11.32 -18.16
N GLY A 348 -7.69 -12.41 -18.89
CA GLY A 348 -8.73 -13.20 -19.56
C GLY A 348 -9.74 -13.87 -18.64
N ASP A 349 -10.90 -13.23 -18.51
CA ASP A 349 -12.11 -13.81 -17.93
C ASP A 349 -12.96 -14.57 -18.95
N ASP A 350 -13.50 -15.69 -18.50
CA ASP A 350 -14.38 -16.62 -19.24
C ASP A 350 -15.88 -16.34 -19.04
N CYS A 351 -16.24 -15.14 -18.57
CA CYS A 351 -17.63 -14.71 -18.66
C CYS A 351 -17.99 -14.52 -20.14
N ASP A 352 -19.13 -15.05 -20.60
CA ASP A 352 -19.69 -14.72 -21.91
C ASP A 352 -20.55 -13.44 -21.84
N THR A 353 -20.85 -12.84 -22.99
CA THR A 353 -21.84 -11.74 -23.11
C THR A 353 -23.05 -12.21 -23.92
N PRO A 354 -24.29 -11.84 -23.52
CA PRO A 354 -24.65 -10.97 -22.39
C PRO A 354 -24.92 -11.74 -21.08
N LEU A 355 -24.43 -11.20 -19.95
CA LEU A 355 -24.66 -11.74 -18.60
C LEU A 355 -25.39 -10.70 -17.73
N TYR A 356 -26.50 -11.12 -17.11
CA TYR A 356 -27.32 -10.32 -16.20
C TYR A 356 -27.37 -10.96 -14.83
N VAL A 357 -27.24 -10.15 -13.79
CA VAL A 357 -27.37 -10.61 -12.40
C VAL A 357 -28.26 -9.68 -11.59
N ASP A 358 -29.00 -10.27 -10.65
CA ASP A 358 -29.75 -9.52 -9.66
C ASP A 358 -28.80 -8.55 -8.93
N SER A 359 -29.18 -7.28 -8.82
CA SER A 359 -28.44 -6.27 -8.06
C SER A 359 -29.37 -5.43 -7.18
N SER A 360 -30.45 -6.05 -6.73
CA SER A 360 -31.54 -5.42 -5.98
C SER A 360 -31.31 -5.33 -4.47
N MET A 361 -30.21 -5.87 -3.93
CA MET A 361 -29.89 -5.60 -2.53
C MET A 361 -29.63 -4.11 -2.34
N PRO A 362 -30.28 -3.45 -1.38
CA PRO A 362 -30.17 -2.02 -1.20
C PRO A 362 -28.77 -1.63 -0.71
N ILE A 363 -28.25 -0.54 -1.27
CA ILE A 363 -27.10 0.16 -0.68
C ILE A 363 -27.65 0.97 0.51
N PRO A 364 -27.04 0.94 1.72
CA PRO A 364 -27.48 1.75 2.84
C PRO A 364 -27.54 3.24 2.49
N ASP A 365 -28.62 3.95 2.83
CA ASP A 365 -28.84 5.36 2.43
C ASP A 365 -27.69 6.28 2.84
N ARG A 366 -27.05 6.01 3.98
CA ARG A 366 -25.84 6.68 4.43
C ARG A 366 -24.70 6.59 3.41
N LEU A 367 -24.44 5.39 2.88
CA LEU A 367 -23.40 5.17 1.87
C LEU A 367 -23.82 5.71 0.49
N ARG A 368 -25.12 5.68 0.17
CA ARG A 368 -25.65 6.21 -1.10
C ARG A 368 -25.32 7.69 -1.31
N LYS A 369 -25.32 8.48 -0.23
CA LYS A 369 -24.96 9.91 -0.24
C LYS A 369 -23.60 10.20 -0.87
N LEU A 370 -22.64 9.28 -0.76
CA LEU A 370 -21.30 9.43 -1.34
C LEU A 370 -21.32 9.70 -2.86
N TYR A 371 -22.33 9.19 -3.57
CA TYR A 371 -22.53 9.47 -4.99
C TYR A 371 -23.79 10.31 -5.29
N THR A 372 -24.88 10.16 -4.52
CA THR A 372 -26.13 10.91 -4.79
C THR A 372 -26.03 12.40 -4.48
N ASP A 373 -25.10 12.82 -3.62
CA ASP A 373 -24.86 14.24 -3.34
C ASP A 373 -24.15 14.94 -4.52
N GLY A 374 -23.52 14.17 -5.41
CA GLY A 374 -23.00 14.66 -6.67
C GLY A 374 -24.08 14.85 -7.73
N ILE A 375 -23.93 15.87 -8.57
CA ILE A 375 -24.84 16.14 -9.69
C ILE A 375 -24.27 15.55 -10.98
N ASN A 376 -25.07 14.79 -11.70
CA ASN A 376 -24.75 14.32 -13.04
C ASN A 376 -24.79 15.51 -14.01
N PRO A 377 -23.65 15.88 -14.63
CA PRO A 377 -23.58 17.06 -15.50
C PRO A 377 -24.44 16.90 -16.77
N ALA A 378 -24.69 15.67 -17.23
CA ALA A 378 -25.49 15.41 -18.43
C ALA A 378 -27.00 15.55 -18.18
N THR A 379 -27.47 15.31 -16.95
CA THR A 379 -28.92 15.32 -16.63
C THR A 379 -29.34 16.46 -15.70
N GLY A 380 -28.39 17.11 -15.02
CA GLY A 380 -28.65 18.13 -14.00
C GLY A 380 -29.30 17.58 -12.72
N LYS A 381 -29.35 16.26 -12.55
CA LYS A 381 -29.93 15.56 -11.39
C LYS A 381 -28.85 14.84 -10.59
N SER A 382 -29.13 14.54 -9.33
CA SER A 382 -28.29 13.64 -8.53
C SER A 382 -28.05 12.31 -9.24
N PHE A 383 -26.85 11.74 -9.07
CA PHE A 383 -26.59 10.36 -9.50
C PHE A 383 -27.50 9.40 -8.75
N THR A 384 -27.85 8.29 -9.40
CA THR A 384 -28.68 7.21 -8.86
C THR A 384 -27.96 5.88 -8.97
N ASP A 385 -28.50 4.84 -8.34
CA ASP A 385 -27.94 3.49 -8.40
C ASP A 385 -27.82 2.98 -9.86
N ALA A 386 -28.68 3.42 -10.78
CA ALA A 386 -28.63 3.07 -12.20
C ALA A 386 -27.53 3.81 -13.00
N ASP A 387 -26.86 4.77 -12.38
CA ASP A 387 -25.69 5.45 -12.95
C ASP A 387 -24.38 4.73 -12.62
N ILE A 388 -24.41 3.70 -11.76
CA ILE A 388 -23.21 3.01 -11.29
C ILE A 388 -22.67 2.03 -12.34
N ILE A 389 -21.36 2.10 -12.55
CA ILE A 389 -20.56 1.12 -13.28
C ILE A 389 -19.46 0.63 -12.32
N TYR A 390 -19.25 -0.67 -12.19
CA TYR A 390 -18.29 -1.22 -11.23
C TYR A 390 -17.46 -2.37 -11.81
N LYS A 391 -16.25 -2.53 -11.30
CA LYS A 391 -15.28 -3.55 -11.72
C LYS A 391 -15.43 -4.82 -10.87
N CYS A 392 -15.34 -5.99 -11.53
CA CYS A 392 -15.67 -7.30 -10.97
C CYS A 392 -14.53 -8.31 -10.88
N ASP A 393 -13.27 -7.88 -11.01
CA ASP A 393 -12.07 -8.72 -10.80
C ASP A 393 -11.29 -8.22 -9.58
N THR A 394 -11.88 -8.36 -8.39
CA THR A 394 -11.31 -7.91 -7.12
C THR A 394 -10.27 -8.90 -6.61
N SER A 395 -9.03 -8.47 -6.43
CA SER A 395 -7.96 -9.30 -5.87
C SER A 395 -7.98 -9.29 -4.34
N ASN A 396 -7.41 -10.34 -3.73
CA ASN A 396 -7.37 -10.49 -2.28
C ASN A 396 -6.50 -9.42 -1.60
N ASP A 397 -5.54 -8.86 -2.34
CA ASP A 397 -4.69 -7.76 -1.94
C ASP A 397 -5.53 -6.57 -1.39
N GLU A 398 -6.58 -6.13 -2.08
CA GLU A 398 -7.45 -5.06 -1.58
C GLU A 398 -8.27 -5.47 -0.35
N LEU A 399 -8.71 -6.73 -0.31
CA LEU A 399 -9.57 -7.24 0.76
C LEU A 399 -8.89 -7.21 2.14
N VAL A 400 -7.56 -7.45 2.20
CA VAL A 400 -6.80 -7.45 3.48
C VAL A 400 -6.97 -6.13 4.24
N ALA A 401 -7.03 -5.02 3.52
CA ALA A 401 -7.09 -3.69 4.09
C ALA A 401 -8.54 -3.32 4.45
N HIS A 402 -9.53 -3.82 3.69
CA HIS A 402 -10.94 -3.70 4.05
C HIS A 402 -11.23 -4.36 5.40
N TYR A 403 -10.70 -5.58 5.62
CA TYR A 403 -10.89 -6.30 6.88
C TYR A 403 -10.25 -5.58 8.07
N ALA A 404 -9.07 -5.00 7.87
CA ALA A 404 -8.39 -4.21 8.90
C ALA A 404 -9.21 -2.96 9.29
N ILE A 405 -9.83 -2.29 8.32
CA ILE A 405 -10.69 -1.13 8.58
C ILE A 405 -11.99 -1.51 9.23
N TRP A 406 -12.64 -2.57 8.78
CA TRP A 406 -13.87 -3.02 9.43
C TRP A 406 -13.65 -3.27 10.93
N HIS A 407 -12.51 -3.88 11.28
CA HIS A 407 -12.09 -4.01 12.67
C HIS A 407 -11.87 -2.65 13.35
N LEU A 408 -10.97 -1.81 12.82
CA LEU A 408 -10.62 -0.53 13.47
C LEU A 408 -11.82 0.43 13.58
N ALA A 409 -12.62 0.56 12.53
CA ALA A 409 -13.81 1.39 12.49
C ALA A 409 -14.88 0.88 13.48
N TYR A 410 -15.07 -0.44 13.58
CA TYR A 410 -15.99 -1.02 14.55
C TYR A 410 -15.54 -0.71 16.00
N ASP A 411 -14.25 -0.84 16.29
CA ASP A 411 -13.71 -0.53 17.62
C ASP A 411 -13.78 0.96 17.97
N VAL A 412 -13.42 1.82 17.01
CA VAL A 412 -13.31 3.27 17.25
C VAL A 412 -14.67 3.97 17.21
N PHE A 413 -15.52 3.64 16.23
CA PHE A 413 -16.81 4.30 16.03
C PHE A 413 -18.00 3.51 16.55
N GLY A 414 -17.92 2.18 16.67
CA GLY A 414 -19.11 1.36 16.81
C GLY A 414 -19.98 1.65 18.04
N LYS A 415 -19.38 2.13 19.14
CA LYS A 415 -20.11 2.60 20.33
C LYS A 415 -20.78 3.95 20.13
N GLU A 416 -20.17 4.82 19.34
CA GLU A 416 -20.64 6.19 19.07
C GLU A 416 -21.64 6.24 17.91
N ASP A 417 -21.58 5.25 17.01
CA ASP A 417 -22.31 5.21 15.75
C ASP A 417 -22.88 3.80 15.47
N PRO A 418 -24.03 3.45 16.08
CA PRO A 418 -24.64 2.12 15.92
C PRO A 418 -25.08 1.80 14.49
N GLU A 419 -25.44 2.81 13.69
CA GLU A 419 -25.80 2.61 12.28
C GLU A 419 -24.59 2.13 11.48
N LEU A 420 -23.44 2.81 11.62
CA LEU A 420 -22.21 2.38 10.97
C LEU A 420 -21.77 1.00 11.44
N ALA A 421 -21.87 0.70 12.73
CA ALA A 421 -21.53 -0.60 13.29
C ALA A 421 -22.36 -1.73 12.64
N GLU A 422 -23.65 -1.50 12.41
CA GLU A 422 -24.54 -2.46 11.77
C GLU A 422 -24.25 -2.61 10.27
N ILE A 423 -23.88 -1.53 9.57
CA ILE A 423 -23.40 -1.59 8.18
C ILE A 423 -22.13 -2.46 8.09
N ILE A 424 -21.14 -2.23 8.96
CA ILE A 424 -19.91 -3.02 9.00
C ILE A 424 -20.24 -4.50 9.27
N LYS A 425 -21.08 -4.78 10.27
CA LYS A 425 -21.48 -6.14 10.65
C LYS A 425 -22.16 -6.88 9.50
N ASN A 426 -23.02 -6.22 8.74
CA ASN A 426 -23.69 -6.81 7.59
C ASN A 426 -22.71 -7.07 6.44
N ALA A 427 -21.82 -6.13 6.12
CA ALA A 427 -20.80 -6.32 5.09
C ALA A 427 -19.91 -7.54 5.38
N VAL A 428 -19.34 -7.63 6.58
CA VAL A 428 -18.45 -8.74 6.95
C VAL A 428 -19.19 -10.09 7.00
N THR A 429 -20.45 -10.11 7.44
CA THR A 429 -21.26 -11.33 7.50
C THR A 429 -21.53 -11.89 6.10
N LEU A 430 -21.98 -11.04 5.17
CA LEU A 430 -22.25 -11.46 3.80
C LEU A 430 -20.97 -11.91 3.10
N HIS A 431 -19.86 -11.21 3.32
CA HIS A 431 -18.59 -11.51 2.68
C HIS A 431 -17.94 -12.80 3.21
N ALA A 432 -17.96 -13.04 4.53
CA ALA A 432 -17.50 -14.31 5.10
C ALA A 432 -18.34 -15.49 4.59
N GLN A 433 -19.66 -15.30 4.47
CA GLN A 433 -20.55 -16.32 3.90
C GLN A 433 -20.23 -16.57 2.42
N HIS A 434 -19.95 -15.52 1.64
CA HIS A 434 -19.55 -15.65 0.24
C HIS A 434 -18.35 -16.58 0.07
N PHE A 435 -17.28 -16.35 0.84
CA PHE A 435 -16.10 -17.21 0.80
C PHE A 435 -16.40 -18.65 1.24
N THR A 436 -17.20 -18.83 2.29
CA THR A 436 -17.57 -20.16 2.79
C THR A 436 -18.35 -20.97 1.74
N ASP A 437 -19.30 -20.32 1.07
CA ASP A 437 -20.17 -20.96 0.09
C ASP A 437 -19.45 -21.28 -1.24
N ASN A 438 -18.36 -20.56 -1.53
CA ASN A 438 -17.70 -20.56 -2.83
C ASN A 438 -16.28 -21.16 -2.77
N ASN A 439 -16.08 -22.21 -1.96
CA ASN A 439 -14.79 -22.90 -1.82
C ASN A 439 -13.59 -21.98 -1.52
N TYR A 440 -13.82 -20.99 -0.67
CA TYR A 440 -12.83 -19.97 -0.27
C TYR A 440 -12.28 -19.14 -1.44
N CYS A 441 -13.13 -18.88 -2.43
CA CYS A 441 -12.87 -17.95 -3.52
C CYS A 441 -13.84 -16.77 -3.49
N LEU A 442 -13.36 -15.60 -3.91
CA LEU A 442 -14.25 -14.51 -4.32
C LEU A 442 -14.70 -14.78 -5.75
N VAL A 443 -15.99 -14.90 -5.95
CA VAL A 443 -16.60 -15.32 -7.20
C VAL A 443 -17.37 -14.18 -7.85
N ASP A 444 -17.12 -13.99 -9.15
CA ASP A 444 -17.73 -12.95 -9.97
C ASP A 444 -19.17 -13.31 -10.41
N ALA A 445 -19.77 -12.49 -11.26
CA ALA A 445 -21.15 -12.69 -11.72
C ALA A 445 -21.35 -13.97 -12.55
N GLY A 446 -20.29 -14.50 -13.17
CA GLY A 446 -20.35 -15.74 -13.95
C GLY A 446 -20.23 -17.00 -13.09
N GLY A 447 -20.14 -16.84 -11.77
CA GLY A 447 -19.94 -17.95 -10.85
C GLY A 447 -18.51 -18.49 -10.88
N GLN A 448 -17.55 -17.77 -11.47
CA GLN A 448 -16.15 -18.18 -11.52
C GLN A 448 -15.28 -17.35 -10.54
N PRO A 449 -14.23 -17.96 -9.95
CA PRO A 449 -13.31 -17.21 -9.11
C PRO A 449 -12.62 -16.07 -9.85
N THR A 450 -12.52 -14.92 -9.20
CA THR A 450 -11.65 -13.80 -9.63
C THR A 450 -10.20 -14.26 -9.85
N SER A 451 -9.41 -13.44 -10.53
CA SER A 451 -8.03 -13.80 -10.89
C SER A 451 -7.16 -14.14 -9.67
N TRP A 452 -7.26 -13.36 -8.60
CA TRP A 452 -6.31 -13.44 -7.48
C TRP A 452 -6.94 -13.74 -6.12
N ALA A 453 -8.25 -13.53 -5.91
CA ALA A 453 -8.90 -13.90 -4.65
C ALA A 453 -9.34 -15.39 -4.65
N ARG A 454 -8.37 -16.27 -4.92
CA ARG A 454 -8.47 -17.73 -4.87
C ARG A 454 -7.71 -18.24 -3.66
N MET A 455 -8.41 -18.57 -2.58
CA MET A 455 -7.79 -19.00 -1.31
C MET A 455 -8.10 -20.47 -1.00
N SER A 456 -8.37 -21.24 -2.05
CA SER A 456 -8.66 -22.67 -1.98
C SER A 456 -7.38 -23.51 -1.88
N ARG A 457 -7.53 -24.70 -1.32
CA ARG A 457 -6.45 -25.69 -1.19
C ARG A 457 -5.88 -26.11 -2.55
N GLU A 458 -6.75 -26.27 -3.54
CA GLU A 458 -6.37 -26.60 -4.92
C GLU A 458 -5.43 -25.54 -5.50
N TYR A 459 -5.71 -24.26 -5.29
CA TYR A 459 -4.91 -23.18 -5.86
C TYR A 459 -3.47 -23.15 -5.32
N TYR A 460 -3.30 -23.37 -4.01
CA TYR A 460 -2.00 -23.27 -3.33
C TYR A 460 -1.14 -24.54 -3.37
N LEU A 461 -1.69 -25.66 -3.85
CA LEU A 461 -0.95 -26.91 -4.03
C LEU A 461 -0.32 -27.04 -5.44
N ASN A 462 -0.67 -26.16 -6.38
CA ASN A 462 -0.26 -26.32 -7.76
C ASN A 462 1.22 -25.97 -7.99
N ALA A 463 2.02 -26.95 -8.42
CA ALA A 463 3.47 -26.82 -8.62
C ALA A 463 3.90 -25.79 -9.67
N PHE A 464 3.00 -25.37 -10.55
CA PHE A 464 3.33 -24.46 -11.64
C PHE A 464 2.70 -23.07 -11.48
N SER A 465 1.88 -22.85 -10.44
CA SER A 465 1.08 -21.63 -10.31
C SER A 465 1.79 -20.53 -9.51
N ASN A 466 1.44 -19.27 -9.81
CA ASN A 466 1.77 -18.12 -8.97
C ASN A 466 1.26 -18.29 -7.52
N GLY A 467 0.25 -19.14 -7.30
CA GLY A 467 -0.30 -19.42 -5.98
C GLY A 467 0.71 -20.04 -5.00
N PHE A 468 1.77 -20.71 -5.46
CA PHE A 468 2.72 -21.34 -4.53
C PHE A 468 3.40 -20.32 -3.62
N THR A 469 3.97 -19.26 -4.18
CA THR A 469 4.63 -18.18 -3.43
C THR A 469 3.62 -17.27 -2.72
N ASP A 470 2.43 -17.11 -3.30
CA ASP A 470 1.37 -16.23 -2.76
C ASP A 470 0.58 -16.88 -1.60
N GLY A 471 0.64 -18.20 -1.46
CA GLY A 471 -0.10 -18.99 -0.47
C GLY A 471 -0.01 -18.48 0.96
N PRO A 472 1.21 -18.19 1.49
CA PRO A 472 1.37 -17.61 2.81
C PRO A 472 0.62 -16.30 3.01
N LEU A 473 0.60 -15.38 2.03
CA LEU A 473 -0.18 -14.14 2.14
C LEU A 473 -1.68 -14.43 2.04
N GLY A 474 -2.10 -15.06 0.95
CA GLY A 474 -3.52 -15.22 0.66
C GLY A 474 -4.26 -16.03 1.73
N THR A 475 -3.63 -17.06 2.31
CA THR A 475 -4.23 -17.78 3.44
C THR A 475 -4.32 -16.93 4.71
N MET A 476 -3.37 -16.03 4.99
CA MET A 476 -3.49 -15.09 6.12
C MET A 476 -4.63 -14.10 5.92
N ILE A 477 -4.87 -13.66 4.68
CA ILE A 477 -6.02 -12.80 4.34
C ILE A 477 -7.35 -13.54 4.61
N LEU A 478 -7.44 -14.82 4.24
CA LEU A 478 -8.64 -15.64 4.53
C LEU A 478 -8.84 -15.85 6.03
N LEU A 479 -7.78 -16.15 6.77
CA LEU A 479 -7.85 -16.28 8.23
C LEU A 479 -8.24 -14.96 8.90
N GLN A 480 -7.73 -13.83 8.40
CA GLN A 480 -8.09 -12.50 8.87
C GLN A 480 -9.59 -12.22 8.68
N LEU A 481 -10.18 -12.57 7.53
CA LEU A 481 -11.61 -12.41 7.27
C LEU A 481 -12.45 -13.09 8.36
N TYR A 482 -12.22 -14.38 8.59
CA TYR A 482 -13.02 -15.13 9.56
C TYR A 482 -12.80 -14.67 10.99
N LYS A 483 -11.57 -14.24 11.33
CA LYS A 483 -11.28 -13.67 12.65
C LYS A 483 -12.03 -12.35 12.87
N VAL A 484 -12.01 -11.46 11.88
CA VAL A 484 -12.74 -10.18 11.92
C VAL A 484 -14.26 -10.42 11.94
N ALA A 485 -14.76 -11.37 11.14
CA ALA A 485 -16.16 -11.76 11.13
C ALA A 485 -16.62 -12.27 12.50
N HIS A 486 -15.86 -13.16 13.13
CA HIS A 486 -16.15 -13.65 14.48
C HIS A 486 -16.16 -12.50 15.50
N TYR A 487 -15.13 -11.66 15.47
CA TYR A 487 -14.98 -10.56 16.42
C TYR A 487 -16.15 -9.57 16.37
N ILE A 488 -16.55 -9.13 15.17
CA ILE A 488 -17.60 -8.14 14.95
C ILE A 488 -19.00 -8.73 15.17
N THR A 489 -19.25 -9.95 14.69
CA THR A 489 -20.61 -10.54 14.74
C THR A 489 -20.89 -11.27 16.04
N GLY A 490 -19.87 -11.81 16.69
CA GLY A 490 -19.98 -12.75 17.80
C GLY A 490 -20.44 -14.15 17.41
N ASP A 491 -20.63 -14.44 16.11
CA ASP A 491 -21.11 -15.74 15.65
C ASP A 491 -19.97 -16.78 15.70
N LYS A 492 -20.23 -17.88 16.40
CA LYS A 492 -19.26 -18.96 16.63
C LYS A 492 -18.88 -19.67 15.32
N LYS A 493 -19.77 -19.72 14.31
CA LYS A 493 -19.49 -20.41 13.05
C LYS A 493 -18.25 -19.86 12.34
N TRP A 494 -17.96 -18.56 12.50
CA TRP A 494 -16.78 -17.94 11.93
C TRP A 494 -15.50 -18.30 12.67
N ASP A 495 -15.54 -18.47 13.99
CA ASP A 495 -14.39 -19.00 14.74
C ASP A 495 -14.15 -20.48 14.40
N ASP A 496 -15.21 -21.26 14.20
CA ASP A 496 -15.11 -22.66 13.79
C ASP A 496 -14.45 -22.79 12.41
N GLU A 497 -14.88 -21.97 11.44
CA GLU A 497 -14.27 -21.96 10.11
C GLU A 497 -12.82 -21.46 10.14
N TYR A 498 -12.55 -20.41 10.91
CA TYR A 498 -11.18 -19.91 11.17
C TYR A 498 -10.27 -21.01 11.73
N ARG A 499 -10.69 -21.71 12.79
CA ARG A 499 -9.90 -22.76 13.45
C ARG A 499 -9.68 -23.96 12.54
N LYS A 500 -10.71 -24.40 11.83
CA LYS A 500 -10.62 -25.48 10.84
C LYS A 500 -9.54 -25.18 9.80
N LEU A 501 -9.58 -24.01 9.19
CA LEU A 501 -8.58 -23.64 8.17
C LEU A 501 -7.19 -23.44 8.75
N ALA A 502 -7.10 -22.85 9.95
CA ALA A 502 -5.82 -22.56 10.59
C ALA A 502 -5.08 -23.83 11.05
N LEU A 503 -5.80 -24.82 11.61
CA LEU A 503 -5.20 -25.90 12.41
C LEU A 503 -5.44 -27.30 11.86
N ASP A 504 -6.59 -27.56 11.22
CA ASP A 504 -6.97 -28.94 10.89
C ASP A 504 -6.30 -29.40 9.59
N GLU A 505 -5.97 -30.69 9.53
CA GLU A 505 -5.70 -31.34 8.25
C GLU A 505 -6.99 -31.37 7.40
N PRO A 506 -6.92 -31.11 6.09
CA PRO A 506 -5.69 -30.96 5.33
C PRO A 506 -5.20 -29.51 5.18
N TYR A 507 -5.82 -28.51 5.79
CA TYR A 507 -5.56 -27.09 5.48
C TYR A 507 -4.27 -26.58 6.13
N ARG A 508 -4.22 -26.56 7.47
CA ARG A 508 -3.08 -26.08 8.27
C ARG A 508 -2.52 -24.73 7.83
N TYR A 509 -3.38 -23.79 7.47
CA TYR A 509 -2.98 -22.50 6.90
C TYR A 509 -2.16 -21.64 7.86
N ALA A 510 -2.28 -21.81 9.18
CA ALA A 510 -1.42 -21.10 10.12
C ALA A 510 0.05 -21.60 10.07
N ASP A 511 0.29 -22.85 9.69
CA ASP A 511 1.65 -23.36 9.48
C ASP A 511 2.27 -22.78 8.20
N LEU A 512 1.46 -22.66 7.14
CA LEU A 512 1.86 -22.11 5.85
C LEU A 512 2.43 -20.68 5.96
N ALA A 513 1.95 -19.89 6.92
CA ALA A 513 2.39 -18.51 7.15
C ALA A 513 3.92 -18.37 7.25
N ALA A 514 4.58 -19.34 7.91
CA ALA A 514 6.02 -19.32 8.15
C ALA A 514 6.87 -19.69 6.91
N GLU A 515 6.24 -20.13 5.81
CA GLU A 515 6.94 -20.68 4.64
C GLU A 515 7.26 -19.64 3.57
N HIS A 516 6.78 -18.40 3.70
CA HIS A 516 6.92 -17.34 2.69
C HIS A 516 8.31 -17.24 2.07
N TYR A 517 9.35 -16.96 2.86
CA TYR A 517 10.70 -16.84 2.32
C TYR A 517 11.20 -18.15 1.72
N GLY A 518 10.91 -19.29 2.36
CA GLY A 518 11.36 -20.60 1.87
C GLY A 518 10.77 -20.92 0.49
N ARG A 519 9.52 -20.54 0.25
CA ARG A 519 8.84 -20.73 -1.05
C ARG A 519 9.45 -19.84 -2.13
N TYR A 520 9.74 -18.59 -1.81
CA TYR A 520 10.47 -17.71 -2.71
C TYR A 520 11.91 -18.20 -2.96
N ALA A 521 12.59 -18.75 -1.96
CA ALA A 521 13.92 -19.31 -2.12
C ALA A 521 13.92 -20.55 -3.04
N MET A 522 12.91 -21.43 -2.90
CA MET A 522 12.73 -22.56 -3.83
C MET A 522 12.52 -22.09 -5.27
N LEU A 523 11.72 -21.03 -5.47
CA LEU A 523 11.51 -20.46 -6.79
C LEU A 523 12.78 -19.78 -7.31
N ALA A 524 13.50 -19.04 -6.47
CA ALA A 524 14.74 -18.36 -6.83
C ALA A 524 15.82 -19.33 -7.35
N LYS A 525 15.92 -20.53 -6.75
CA LYS A 525 16.83 -21.60 -7.20
C LYS A 525 16.62 -22.04 -8.65
N THR A 526 15.43 -21.83 -9.22
CA THR A 526 15.17 -22.17 -10.63
C THR A 526 15.68 -21.12 -11.62
N PHE A 527 16.23 -20.01 -11.14
CA PHE A 527 16.71 -18.88 -11.97
C PHE A 527 18.22 -18.63 -11.86
N ILE A 528 18.94 -19.44 -11.10
CA ILE A 528 20.38 -19.26 -10.82
C ILE A 528 21.16 -20.53 -11.16
N ASP A 529 22.47 -20.39 -11.36
CA ASP A 529 23.33 -21.50 -11.78
C ASP A 529 23.80 -22.35 -10.57
N ASP A 530 24.18 -21.73 -9.46
CA ASP A 530 24.58 -22.40 -8.21
C ASP A 530 23.46 -22.32 -7.16
N GLU A 531 22.62 -23.36 -7.09
CA GLU A 531 21.50 -23.41 -6.15
C GLU A 531 21.92 -23.57 -4.68
N ASP A 532 23.19 -23.84 -4.41
CA ASP A 532 23.77 -23.98 -3.07
C ASP A 532 24.41 -22.66 -2.58
N ASP A 533 24.57 -21.66 -3.44
CA ASP A 533 25.00 -20.31 -3.03
C ASP A 533 23.83 -19.55 -2.38
N GLU A 534 23.81 -19.54 -1.04
CA GLU A 534 22.79 -18.82 -0.27
C GLU A 534 22.75 -17.31 -0.54
N GLN A 535 23.87 -16.69 -0.91
CA GLN A 535 23.89 -15.26 -1.25
C GLN A 535 23.23 -15.01 -2.61
N GLU A 536 23.49 -15.86 -3.60
CA GLU A 536 22.88 -15.76 -4.91
C GLU A 536 21.36 -16.01 -4.82
N VAL A 537 20.95 -17.04 -4.07
CA VAL A 537 19.53 -17.30 -3.75
C VAL A 537 18.90 -16.07 -3.09
N PHE A 538 19.54 -15.52 -2.06
CA PHE A 538 19.00 -14.36 -1.35
C PHE A 538 18.86 -13.14 -2.27
N ALA A 539 19.85 -12.89 -3.13
CA ALA A 539 19.82 -11.80 -4.10
C ALA A 539 18.70 -11.99 -5.13
N GLN A 540 18.51 -13.21 -5.62
CA GLN A 540 17.44 -13.52 -6.55
C GLN A 540 16.05 -13.39 -5.91
N VAL A 541 15.88 -13.77 -4.64
CA VAL A 541 14.64 -13.49 -3.88
C VAL A 541 14.38 -11.99 -3.81
N ALA A 542 15.40 -11.16 -3.52
CA ALA A 542 15.25 -9.71 -3.47
C ALA A 542 14.79 -9.09 -4.81
N LYS A 543 15.20 -9.69 -5.94
CA LYS A 543 14.81 -9.28 -7.29
C LYS A 543 13.36 -9.64 -7.63
N MET A 544 12.88 -10.80 -7.18
CA MET A 544 11.61 -11.36 -7.66
C MET A 544 10.42 -11.22 -6.70
N MET A 545 10.66 -10.93 -5.42
CA MET A 545 9.59 -10.81 -4.43
C MET A 545 8.63 -9.69 -4.81
N ASN A 546 7.34 -9.88 -4.57
CA ASN A 546 6.34 -8.86 -4.83
C ASN A 546 6.27 -7.86 -3.65
N TYR A 547 6.72 -6.62 -3.89
CA TYR A 547 6.78 -5.58 -2.86
C TYR A 547 5.43 -4.95 -2.52
N SER A 548 4.39 -5.15 -3.35
CA SER A 548 3.02 -4.83 -2.96
C SER A 548 2.54 -5.82 -1.89
N ASP A 549 2.78 -7.11 -2.10
CA ASP A 549 2.40 -8.20 -1.18
C ASP A 549 3.06 -8.09 0.18
N ILE A 550 4.30 -7.58 0.21
CA ILE A 550 4.99 -7.22 1.46
C ILE A 550 4.09 -6.31 2.31
N ARG A 551 3.59 -5.20 1.77
CA ARG A 551 2.76 -4.25 2.53
C ARG A 551 1.46 -4.91 3.00
N MET A 552 0.90 -5.77 2.17
CA MET A 552 -0.34 -6.50 2.46
C MET A 552 -0.18 -7.44 3.65
N ALA A 553 0.93 -8.17 3.68
CA ALA A 553 1.25 -9.05 4.78
C ALA A 553 1.34 -8.29 6.11
N ALA A 554 1.94 -7.09 6.13
CA ALA A 554 1.98 -6.26 7.34
C ALA A 554 0.57 -5.96 7.90
N VAL A 555 -0.38 -5.61 7.03
CA VAL A 555 -1.77 -5.31 7.42
C VAL A 555 -2.49 -6.56 7.94
N ALA A 556 -2.29 -7.72 7.28
CA ALA A 556 -2.85 -8.99 7.72
C ALA A 556 -2.35 -9.36 9.13
N TYR A 557 -1.03 -9.33 9.34
CA TYR A 557 -0.41 -9.67 10.63
C TYR A 557 -0.82 -8.71 11.74
N TYR A 558 -0.90 -7.40 11.47
CA TYR A 558 -1.42 -6.44 12.43
C TYR A 558 -2.81 -6.86 12.94
N THR A 559 -3.74 -7.13 12.03
CA THR A 559 -5.12 -7.47 12.40
C THR A 559 -5.20 -8.80 13.14
N LEU A 560 -4.53 -9.84 12.62
CA LEU A 560 -4.52 -11.17 13.25
C LEU A 560 -3.94 -11.12 14.67
N LEU A 561 -2.84 -10.40 14.89
CA LEU A 561 -2.18 -10.31 16.20
C LEU A 561 -2.94 -9.44 17.20
N GLN A 562 -3.72 -8.46 16.74
CA GLN A 562 -4.61 -7.68 17.61
C GLN A 562 -5.81 -8.50 18.10
N LEU A 563 -6.31 -9.43 17.28
CA LEU A 563 -7.53 -10.20 17.57
C LEU A 563 -7.26 -11.60 18.13
N GLU A 564 -6.07 -12.16 17.93
CA GLU A 564 -5.75 -13.51 18.40
C GLU A 564 -5.36 -13.54 19.89
N THR A 565 -5.88 -14.55 20.58
CA THR A 565 -5.69 -14.79 22.02
C THR A 565 -5.11 -16.17 22.31
N ASP A 566 -5.18 -17.10 21.35
CA ASP A 566 -4.59 -18.42 21.42
C ASP A 566 -3.06 -18.31 21.25
N ALA A 567 -2.32 -18.76 22.26
CA ALA A 567 -0.87 -18.65 22.29
C ALA A 567 -0.17 -19.44 21.17
N VAL A 568 -0.76 -20.56 20.71
CA VAL A 568 -0.19 -21.40 19.64
C VAL A 568 -0.35 -20.68 18.30
N LEU A 569 -1.52 -20.11 18.03
CA LEU A 569 -1.76 -19.36 16.80
C LEU A 569 -0.95 -18.05 16.77
N LEU A 570 -0.84 -17.35 17.91
CA LEU A 570 0.03 -16.17 18.03
C LEU A 570 1.49 -16.49 17.68
N ASP A 571 2.04 -17.60 18.19
CA ASP A 571 3.40 -18.04 17.85
C ASP A 571 3.56 -18.35 16.36
N LYS A 572 2.57 -19.02 15.74
CA LYS A 572 2.57 -19.27 14.30
C LYS A 572 2.57 -17.97 13.47
N TYR A 573 1.77 -16.98 13.88
CA TYR A 573 1.73 -15.69 13.19
C TYR A 573 3.01 -14.88 13.36
N LYS A 574 3.66 -14.95 14.52
CA LYS A 574 5.00 -14.37 14.73
C LYS A 574 6.04 -15.01 13.80
N LYS A 575 6.07 -16.35 13.72
CA LYS A 575 6.93 -17.09 12.77
C LYS A 575 6.61 -16.75 11.32
N GLY A 576 5.34 -16.51 11.02
CA GLY A 576 4.89 -15.95 9.75
C GLY A 576 5.57 -14.62 9.46
N ALA A 577 5.44 -13.64 10.36
CA ALA A 577 6.07 -12.34 10.24
C ALA A 577 7.61 -12.44 10.12
N ASP A 578 8.27 -13.35 10.86
CA ASP A 578 9.71 -13.61 10.75
C ASP A 578 10.12 -14.07 9.35
N SER A 579 9.27 -14.86 8.69
CA SER A 579 9.51 -15.33 7.31
C SER A 579 9.62 -14.16 6.34
N TRP A 580 8.72 -13.17 6.43
CA TRP A 580 8.82 -11.93 5.65
C TRP A 580 10.03 -11.07 6.07
N TRP A 581 10.28 -10.98 7.38
CA TRP A 581 11.35 -10.17 7.94
C TRP A 581 12.75 -10.59 7.48
N ARG A 582 12.95 -11.84 7.02
CA ARG A 582 14.24 -12.30 6.47
C ARG A 582 14.84 -11.37 5.42
N LEU A 583 14.02 -10.79 4.56
CA LEU A 583 14.43 -9.82 3.54
C LEU A 583 14.00 -8.38 3.88
N VAL A 584 12.77 -8.20 4.38
CA VAL A 584 12.19 -6.86 4.59
C VAL A 584 12.99 -6.02 5.60
N LYS A 585 13.70 -6.66 6.54
CA LYS A 585 14.56 -5.99 7.53
C LYS A 585 15.65 -5.09 6.93
N TYR A 586 15.96 -5.23 5.64
CA TYR A 586 16.92 -4.37 4.94
C TYR A 586 16.27 -3.18 4.20
N GLY A 587 14.95 -3.20 3.98
CA GLY A 587 14.23 -2.22 3.16
C GLY A 587 13.96 -0.87 3.83
N ARG A 588 14.14 -0.81 5.16
CA ARG A 588 13.73 0.35 5.99
C ARG A 588 12.30 0.79 5.67
N ASP A 589 11.41 -0.18 5.50
CA ASP A 589 10.00 0.03 5.17
C ASP A 589 9.23 0.41 6.44
N VAL A 590 8.50 1.52 6.40
CA VAL A 590 7.85 2.09 7.60
C VAL A 590 6.68 1.25 8.09
N GLU A 591 5.93 0.63 7.18
CA GLU A 591 4.86 -0.30 7.54
C GLU A 591 5.43 -1.50 8.30
N TRP A 592 6.45 -2.16 7.77
CA TRP A 592 7.04 -3.31 8.43
C TRP A 592 7.85 -2.97 9.68
N LEU A 593 8.55 -1.85 9.72
CA LEU A 593 9.22 -1.40 10.94
C LEU A 593 8.22 -1.24 12.09
N LEU A 594 7.04 -0.66 11.80
CA LEU A 594 5.95 -0.56 12.76
C LEU A 594 5.37 -1.93 13.10
N ILE A 595 4.91 -2.69 12.10
CA ILE A 595 4.16 -3.92 12.36
C ILE A 595 5.05 -4.98 13.00
N TYR A 596 6.30 -5.14 12.54
CA TYR A 596 7.22 -6.11 13.15
C TYR A 596 7.51 -5.76 14.62
N GLN A 597 7.66 -4.47 14.94
CA GLN A 597 7.78 -4.03 16.33
C GLN A 597 6.51 -4.32 17.16
N LEU A 598 5.32 -4.21 16.58
CA LEU A 598 4.06 -4.56 17.25
C LEU A 598 3.84 -6.08 17.35
N CYS A 599 4.41 -6.89 16.45
CA CYS A 599 4.38 -8.35 16.57
C CYS A 599 5.08 -8.80 17.86
N TYR A 600 6.21 -8.16 18.17
CA TYR A 600 7.02 -8.37 19.36
C TYR A 600 6.83 -7.24 20.36
N ASN A 601 5.56 -6.98 20.72
CA ASN A 601 5.17 -5.81 21.52
C ASN A 601 5.75 -5.74 22.95
N GLU A 602 6.55 -6.71 23.39
CA GLU A 602 7.10 -6.80 24.75
C GLU A 602 8.60 -6.53 24.79
N GLU A 603 9.26 -6.42 23.64
CA GLU A 603 10.70 -6.22 23.51
C GLU A 603 11.06 -5.31 22.35
N ASP A 604 12.27 -4.75 22.36
CA ASP A 604 12.79 -4.00 21.22
C ASP A 604 13.35 -4.99 20.19
N VAL A 605 12.81 -4.98 18.97
CA VAL A 605 13.33 -5.77 17.84
C VAL A 605 14.22 -4.91 16.94
N VAL A 606 15.10 -5.55 16.18
CA VAL A 606 16.10 -4.86 15.33
C VAL A 606 15.96 -5.19 13.84
N ASP A 607 16.39 -4.25 13.01
CA ASP A 607 16.48 -4.38 11.56
C ASP A 607 17.73 -5.16 11.12
N GLY A 608 17.92 -5.29 9.80
CA GLY A 608 19.06 -5.98 9.20
C GLY A 608 20.42 -5.34 9.47
N PHE A 609 20.44 -4.13 10.05
CA PHE A 609 21.62 -3.35 10.40
C PHE A 609 21.80 -3.21 11.91
N SER A 610 21.10 -4.05 12.71
CA SER A 610 21.15 -4.06 14.18
C SER A 610 20.65 -2.77 14.83
N ARG A 611 19.80 -1.99 14.14
CA ARG A 611 19.14 -0.82 14.72
C ARG A 611 17.75 -1.19 15.20
N LYS A 612 17.30 -0.61 16.31
CA LYS A 612 15.96 -0.85 16.83
C LYS A 612 14.91 -0.40 15.81
N CYS A 613 13.91 -1.24 15.56
CA CYS A 613 12.86 -0.96 14.57
C CYS A 613 12.10 0.32 14.89
N LYS A 614 11.80 0.58 16.17
CA LYS A 614 11.13 1.83 16.60
C LYS A 614 11.94 3.10 16.31
N ASP A 615 13.26 3.03 16.43
CA ASP A 615 14.16 4.16 16.18
C ASP A 615 14.32 4.39 14.67
N MET A 616 14.44 3.31 13.90
CA MET A 616 14.47 3.38 12.44
C MET A 616 13.13 3.85 11.85
N LEU A 617 12.01 3.46 12.46
CA LEU A 617 10.67 3.97 12.12
C LEU A 617 10.62 5.48 12.34
N LYS A 618 11.02 5.96 13.53
CA LYS A 618 11.11 7.39 13.82
C LYS A 618 11.95 8.11 12.77
N TRP A 619 13.15 7.60 12.47
CA TRP A 619 14.04 8.19 11.49
C TRP A 619 13.37 8.28 10.12
N GLN A 620 12.83 7.19 9.60
CA GLN A 620 12.14 7.20 8.31
C GLN A 620 10.95 8.16 8.26
N LEU A 621 10.10 8.22 9.30
CA LEU A 621 8.98 9.18 9.36
C LEU A 621 9.46 10.64 9.41
N SER A 622 10.59 10.90 10.09
CA SER A 622 11.26 12.21 10.09
C SER A 622 11.76 12.60 8.69
N HIS A 623 12.16 11.62 7.86
CA HIS A 623 12.56 11.78 6.46
C HIS A 623 11.44 11.60 5.44
N PHE A 624 10.19 11.43 5.85
CA PHE A 624 9.10 11.43 4.89
C PHE A 624 8.99 12.82 4.23
N PRO A 625 8.99 12.94 2.89
CA PRO A 625 8.96 14.24 2.24
C PRO A 625 7.62 14.96 2.50
N VAL A 626 7.67 16.25 2.83
CA VAL A 626 6.46 17.08 2.98
C VAL A 626 5.77 17.33 1.63
N CYS A 627 6.55 17.35 0.54
CA CYS A 627 6.02 17.40 -0.82
C CYS A 627 5.57 16.00 -1.24
N ALA A 628 4.31 15.85 -1.58
CA ALA A 628 3.73 14.58 -2.03
C ALA A 628 3.88 14.34 -3.54
N ARG A 629 4.53 15.26 -4.28
CA ARG A 629 4.79 15.06 -5.70
C ARG A 629 5.66 13.83 -5.93
N GLN A 630 5.26 13.02 -6.89
CA GLN A 630 6.11 11.93 -7.40
C GLN A 630 7.23 12.55 -8.25
N PHE A 631 8.47 12.14 -8.00
CA PHE A 631 9.63 12.63 -8.76
C PHE A 631 10.45 11.46 -9.25
N PHE A 632 10.93 11.50 -10.49
CA PHE A 632 11.91 10.54 -10.95
C PHE A 632 13.26 10.82 -10.29
N ILE A 633 13.70 9.93 -9.40
CA ILE A 633 15.01 9.98 -8.76
C ILE A 633 15.80 8.76 -9.21
N ASP A 634 16.95 9.03 -9.79
CA ASP A 634 17.96 8.03 -10.14
C ASP A 634 19.04 8.05 -9.05
N ASN A 635 19.27 6.93 -8.38
CA ASN A 635 20.33 6.74 -7.38
C ASN A 635 21.43 5.79 -7.89
N SER A 636 21.41 5.35 -9.15
CA SER A 636 22.32 4.32 -9.68
C SER A 636 23.79 4.74 -9.73
N ASP A 637 24.07 6.04 -9.77
CA ASP A 637 25.43 6.58 -9.85
C ASP A 637 25.92 7.21 -8.53
N ARG A 638 25.27 6.87 -7.41
CA ARG A 638 25.67 7.34 -6.09
C ARG A 638 26.99 6.69 -5.64
N PRO A 639 27.98 7.48 -5.17
CA PRO A 639 29.28 6.97 -4.77
C PRO A 639 29.27 6.19 -3.45
N ASP A 640 28.25 6.34 -2.62
CA ASP A 640 28.12 5.73 -1.30
C ASP A 640 27.40 4.38 -1.29
N LEU A 641 26.88 3.94 -2.43
CA LEU A 641 26.19 2.66 -2.60
C LEU A 641 26.70 1.92 -3.84
N ARG A 642 26.30 0.66 -3.99
CA ARG A 642 26.55 -0.13 -5.20
C ARG A 642 25.22 -0.37 -5.90
N GLU A 643 25.15 -0.14 -7.20
CA GLU A 643 24.02 -0.55 -8.01
C GLU A 643 24.36 -1.83 -8.78
N GLU A 644 23.44 -2.78 -8.79
CA GLU A 644 23.59 -4.06 -9.47
C GLU A 644 22.20 -4.57 -9.87
N ASP A 645 22.02 -4.85 -11.17
CA ASP A 645 20.76 -5.33 -11.78
C ASP A 645 19.52 -4.49 -11.45
N GLY A 646 19.66 -3.16 -11.40
CA GLY A 646 18.61 -2.21 -11.08
C GLY A 646 18.37 -2.01 -9.58
N LEU A 647 19.08 -2.73 -8.71
CA LEU A 647 18.93 -2.68 -7.26
C LEU A 647 20.11 -2.00 -6.56
N MET A 648 19.82 -1.34 -5.46
CA MET A 648 20.79 -0.73 -4.55
C MET A 648 21.23 -1.74 -3.50
N TRP A 649 22.54 -1.81 -3.33
CA TRP A 649 23.25 -2.65 -2.38
C TRP A 649 24.16 -1.79 -1.51
N GLU A 650 24.43 -2.25 -0.29
CA GLU A 650 25.47 -1.64 0.53
C GLU A 650 26.80 -1.72 -0.21
N ARG A 651 27.59 -0.64 -0.17
CA ARG A 651 28.76 -0.46 -1.03
C ARG A 651 29.76 -1.61 -0.97
N ASN A 652 29.97 -2.19 0.22
CA ASN A 652 31.01 -3.18 0.49
C ASN A 652 30.45 -4.54 0.94
N LYS A 653 29.13 -4.75 0.88
CA LYS A 653 28.46 -5.96 1.35
C LYS A 653 27.37 -6.38 0.37
N ASN A 654 27.16 -7.68 0.22
CA ASN A 654 26.07 -8.25 -0.58
C ASN A 654 24.73 -8.24 0.19
N VAL A 655 24.35 -7.07 0.71
CA VAL A 655 23.04 -6.86 1.35
C VAL A 655 22.30 -5.70 0.65
N PRO A 656 21.01 -5.86 0.30
CA PRO A 656 20.21 -4.79 -0.27
C PRO A 656 20.17 -3.60 0.67
N TYR A 657 20.08 -2.41 0.10
CA TYR A 657 20.11 -1.17 0.87
C TYR A 657 19.10 -0.16 0.33
N ALA A 658 18.29 0.41 1.22
CA ALA A 658 17.33 1.43 0.86
C ALA A 658 17.70 2.77 1.52
N VAL A 659 17.72 3.85 0.74
CA VAL A 659 18.02 5.21 1.18
C VAL A 659 16.88 5.83 2.01
N SER A 660 17.04 7.03 2.57
CA SER A 660 15.96 7.73 3.29
C SER A 660 14.76 8.02 2.36
N MET A 661 13.55 8.15 2.89
CA MET A 661 12.36 8.38 2.06
C MET A 661 12.39 9.70 1.26
N ASP A 662 13.04 10.74 1.78
CA ASP A 662 13.27 12.01 1.08
C ASP A 662 14.36 11.93 0.00
N GLU A 663 14.98 10.76 -0.19
CA GLU A 663 15.93 10.45 -1.27
C GLU A 663 15.38 9.42 -2.28
N ARG A 664 14.09 9.09 -2.16
CA ARG A 664 13.36 8.14 -3.02
C ARG A 664 12.39 8.86 -3.96
N GLY A 665 12.30 8.36 -5.18
CA GLY A 665 11.38 8.91 -6.19
C GLY A 665 9.97 8.31 -6.14
N SER A 666 9.83 7.14 -5.53
CA SER A 666 8.53 6.49 -5.30
C SER A 666 8.51 5.93 -3.89
N LEU A 667 7.38 6.12 -3.23
CA LEU A 667 7.15 5.63 -1.88
C LEU A 667 6.44 4.26 -1.87
N GLY A 668 5.99 3.78 -3.05
CA GLY A 668 5.13 2.59 -3.25
C GLY A 668 5.81 1.35 -3.86
N ASN A 669 6.99 1.49 -4.46
CA ASN A 669 7.66 0.44 -5.23
C ASN A 669 8.64 -0.40 -4.39
N ASN A 670 9.32 -1.36 -5.02
CA ASN A 670 10.46 -2.06 -4.44
C ASN A 670 11.48 -1.04 -3.88
N PHE A 671 11.70 -1.11 -2.56
CA PHE A 671 12.51 -0.17 -1.79
C PHE A 671 13.97 -0.11 -2.25
N PHE A 672 14.45 -1.18 -2.88
CA PHE A 672 15.82 -1.33 -3.32
C PHE A 672 16.06 -0.86 -4.76
N HIS A 673 15.03 -0.53 -5.55
CA HIS A 673 15.27 -0.07 -6.92
C HIS A 673 16.11 1.21 -6.94
N ALA A 674 17.18 1.22 -7.73
CA ALA A 674 18.04 2.41 -7.85
C ALA A 674 17.33 3.57 -8.58
N LYS A 675 16.38 3.26 -9.47
CA LYS A 675 15.61 4.25 -10.24
C LYS A 675 14.15 4.17 -9.84
N GLN A 676 13.61 5.27 -9.31
CA GLN A 676 12.27 5.30 -8.74
C GLN A 676 11.49 6.54 -9.18
N GLY A 677 10.17 6.44 -9.19
CA GLY A 677 9.28 7.57 -9.47
C GLY A 677 9.00 7.81 -10.95
N THR A 678 8.55 9.02 -11.28
CA THR A 678 8.12 9.40 -12.63
C THR A 678 8.35 10.88 -12.90
N TYR A 679 8.47 11.24 -14.18
CA TYR A 679 8.50 12.63 -14.63
C TYR A 679 7.09 13.26 -14.71
N ASN A 680 6.04 12.44 -14.61
CA ASN A 680 4.66 12.92 -14.68
C ASN A 680 4.29 13.78 -13.47
N ARG A 681 3.60 14.90 -13.70
CA ARG A 681 3.05 15.74 -12.63
C ARG A 681 1.91 15.01 -11.92
N SER A 682 2.25 14.36 -10.81
CA SER A 682 1.30 13.60 -9.99
C SER A 682 1.61 13.74 -8.50
N LEU A 683 0.57 13.58 -7.68
CA LEU A 683 0.67 13.46 -6.22
C LEU A 683 0.53 11.99 -5.83
N HIS A 684 1.35 11.55 -4.88
CA HIS A 684 1.19 10.30 -4.17
C HIS A 684 0.06 10.38 -3.15
N GLU A 685 -0.62 9.26 -2.98
CA GLU A 685 -1.29 8.89 -1.73
C GLU A 685 -0.29 8.83 -0.57
N CYS A 686 -0.56 9.52 0.53
CA CYS A 686 0.43 9.72 1.58
C CYS A 686 0.33 8.70 2.73
N TYR A 687 -0.15 7.50 2.43
CA TYR A 687 -0.38 6.46 3.44
C TYR A 687 0.92 6.05 4.16
N ASN A 688 2.08 6.06 3.49
CA ASN A 688 3.39 5.76 4.08
C ASN A 688 3.80 6.73 5.22
N MET A 689 3.12 7.87 5.39
CA MET A 689 3.24 8.71 6.58
C MET A 689 2.04 8.56 7.49
N ILE A 690 0.83 8.66 6.93
CA ILE A 690 -0.42 8.74 7.70
C ILE A 690 -0.67 7.45 8.49
N PHE A 691 -0.54 6.29 7.84
CA PHE A 691 -0.74 4.98 8.48
C PHE A 691 0.27 4.71 9.60
N PRO A 692 1.59 4.63 9.34
CA PRO A 692 2.53 4.21 10.35
C PRO A 692 2.64 5.19 11.53
N TYR A 693 2.55 6.50 11.28
CA TYR A 693 2.59 7.49 12.35
C TYR A 693 1.40 7.35 13.30
N TRP A 694 0.17 7.38 12.78
CA TRP A 694 -1.02 7.37 13.65
C TRP A 694 -1.31 6.01 14.27
N VAL A 695 -1.02 4.91 13.57
CA VAL A 695 -1.14 3.57 14.14
C VAL A 695 -0.07 3.34 15.21
N GLY A 696 1.16 3.84 15.02
CA GLY A 696 2.21 3.83 16.05
C GLY A 696 1.79 4.58 17.31
N ARG A 697 1.18 5.77 17.16
CA ARG A 697 0.62 6.52 18.30
C ARG A 697 -0.54 5.79 18.97
N TYR A 698 -1.47 5.25 18.18
CA TYR A 698 -2.63 4.53 18.70
C TYR A 698 -2.24 3.28 19.50
N ASN A 699 -1.14 2.61 19.13
CA ASN A 699 -0.62 1.42 19.81
C ASN A 699 0.37 1.76 20.93
N GLY A 700 0.58 3.03 21.26
CA GLY A 700 1.50 3.46 22.33
C GLY A 700 2.98 3.28 22.00
N LEU A 701 3.35 3.09 20.72
CA LEU A 701 4.73 2.99 20.28
C LEU A 701 5.38 4.37 20.10
N ILE A 702 4.60 5.36 19.66
CA ILE A 702 5.08 6.71 19.35
C ILE A 702 4.43 7.72 20.31
N VAL A 703 5.26 8.60 20.88
CA VAL A 703 4.83 9.83 21.56
C VAL A 703 5.39 11.01 20.77
N ASP A 704 4.54 12.00 20.49
CA ASP A 704 4.93 13.20 19.77
C ASP A 704 5.02 14.39 20.73
N GLU A 705 6.21 14.97 20.81
CA GLU A 705 6.53 16.18 21.57
C GLU A 705 7.05 17.30 20.66
N GLY A 706 6.91 17.13 19.33
CA GLY A 706 7.43 18.05 18.35
C GLY A 706 6.62 19.34 18.27
N LYS A 707 7.31 20.45 18.01
CA LYS A 707 6.68 21.74 17.76
C LYS A 707 6.34 21.92 16.28
N ASP A 708 5.14 22.41 16.03
CA ASP A 708 4.68 22.71 14.68
C ASP A 708 5.42 23.96 14.13
N SER A 709 5.76 23.91 12.84
CA SER A 709 6.52 24.91 12.09
C SER A 709 5.82 26.27 11.93
N SER A 710 4.51 26.31 12.25
CA SER A 710 3.60 27.44 12.04
C SER A 710 3.30 27.77 10.56
N LEU A 711 3.72 26.91 9.62
CA LEU A 711 3.36 27.05 8.22
C LEU A 711 1.88 26.71 8.01
N THR A 712 1.21 27.52 7.22
CA THR A 712 -0.18 27.29 6.81
C THR A 712 -0.25 26.20 5.74
N PHE A 713 -1.45 25.64 5.57
CA PHE A 713 -1.71 24.67 4.51
C PHE A 713 -1.34 25.21 3.11
N ASP A 714 -1.66 26.47 2.82
CA ASP A 714 -1.38 27.08 1.51
C ASP A 714 0.11 27.31 1.28
N GLU A 715 0.87 27.66 2.32
CA GLU A 715 2.32 27.77 2.27
C GLU A 715 2.97 26.41 1.96
N LEU A 716 2.48 25.33 2.57
CA LEU A 716 2.95 23.96 2.28
C LEU A 716 2.52 23.48 0.88
N MET A 717 1.31 23.84 0.43
CA MET A 717 0.82 23.49 -0.90
C MET A 717 1.62 24.17 -2.02
N LYS A 718 2.29 25.29 -1.77
CA LYS A 718 3.19 25.94 -2.75
C LYS A 718 4.24 24.96 -3.29
N TYR A 719 4.84 24.13 -2.42
CA TYR A 719 5.85 23.16 -2.83
C TYR A 719 5.29 22.04 -3.70
N ASN A 720 4.01 21.71 -3.54
CA ASN A 720 3.32 20.72 -4.35
C ASN A 720 2.87 21.30 -5.71
N ASN A 721 2.64 22.61 -5.83
CA ASN A 721 2.08 23.25 -7.03
C ASN A 721 3.11 23.69 -8.08
N GLN A 722 4.40 23.42 -7.85
CA GLN A 722 5.47 23.77 -8.78
C GLN A 722 5.27 23.12 -10.15
N GLU A 723 5.96 23.63 -11.17
CA GLU A 723 6.04 22.98 -12.48
C GLU A 723 6.88 21.70 -12.41
#